data_AF-K8GLU1-F1
#
_entry.id   AF-K8GLU1-F1
#
_cell.length_a   1.000
_cell.length_b   1.000
_cell.length_c   1.000
_cell.angle_alpha   90.00
_cell.angle_beta   90.00
_cell.angle_gamma   90.00
#
_symmetry.space_group_name_H-M   'P 1'
#
loop_
_entity.id
_entity.type
_entity.pdbx_description
1 polymer ?
#
loop_
_entity_poly.entity_id
_entity_poly.type
_entity_poly.pdbx_seq_one_letter_code
_entity_poly.pdbx_strand_id
1 'polypeptide(L)'
;MTQQGFFRWVLVGLVGIVTALAIASGSLIRALLITLSATIKAGLATWNLTLDLLSVLLVVVIVAGLLVPLEALGWWAGWYGDEIDTNIDPGRLEEPIPANVQVRKYLVYLDGISQAQYQYIPEVERFLGELAAVLPDDIVIIRGLMPYSAFNKPLTEDRMLSFFWRFADRFQMEPSAGIIGALIGATINVRNILIVSVSADQRYGPIYNQSIAQTIYNSVIYHGYQHGSRVPITLLGYSGGGQMALGAAPYLKRSLKAPLDVISLSGVLSGNHNILELEHLYHVVGDKDLVEKEGPIMFPRRWGVMFLSYWNRAKRRGKISFISLGPVGHNAASGPYSTSAHLPDGRTHLEHTVEVVSGLIEGTSALVKAETAHKLSNYDRYYEADFNQPAYYPLNQSVDPTLYRPIAPWMGRLILPQKQERWHVKGVWFEVHHAPPAFQQLIGSVLSLRWSHQPETQAFVRVVTKDVHFSSDTIYSQQQGVVHPDRLNHWQQVDPLESLAGAHPHDDVIVALWGEVRVTGMGDDIGRELQIDHTPIQISGRYYALVKVLEPIDHETSPPERFRVVHFNRELRQFVGKEEIIRFPHVVFAKLYGSYPSTTNGLEKSFQNDTGWYVYGARDATGMFVVQAIAPRALLRLQPDEFIVGKTASWNYLRNDAWQVEGQKGRTKSVLMVPHEPEGESSLQDAIADWQEGDRALVLHTYGGIGGKCKEPAASTPIFFGHFAYGVATVVREPLANELMFDITYYQVYTHNVDGIISGLLAWNRFIGDRQVGWLGTRPVCDLLIKLPAFTGAFDVYGQPYSVLDVLLNQLEMMTARYRIGDGTGGTYVGAAHNCSRDSNQALYAALKRVRDARQADPQFEQELQDDPGEAERFEQLDSLTKNIRRKLLPFGSARADWRTGDTMLGISPEEQFWTGILMGLRSWRTLLPRVASEAIAKQFIDQGASVWILRTNQVGGYDPDIEPIAPTPFGW
;
A
#
# COMPACT_ATOMS: atom_id res chain seq x y z
N MET A 1 119.29 -30.54 25.94
CA MET A 1 118.31 -31.49 25.38
C MET A 1 117.05 -31.37 26.21
N THR A 2 115.84 -31.18 25.71
CA THR A 2 115.30 -31.00 24.35
C THR A 2 113.87 -30.48 24.58
N GLN A 3 113.39 -29.55 23.75
CA GLN A 3 112.00 -29.03 23.73
C GLN A 3 110.91 -30.13 23.65
N GLN A 4 111.27 -31.41 23.52
CA GLN A 4 110.35 -32.54 23.43
C GLN A 4 109.78 -33.02 24.78
N GLY A 5 110.44 -32.76 25.92
CA GLY A 5 109.98 -33.22 27.24
C GLY A 5 108.78 -32.43 27.80
N PHE A 6 108.79 -31.11 27.61
CA PHE A 6 107.72 -30.21 28.05
C PHE A 6 106.42 -30.41 27.26
N PHE A 7 106.54 -30.69 25.96
CA PHE A 7 105.39 -30.87 25.07
C PHE A 7 104.57 -32.14 25.41
N ARG A 8 105.21 -33.22 25.87
CA ARG A 8 104.51 -34.46 26.27
C ARG A 8 103.66 -34.28 27.53
N TRP A 9 104.16 -33.56 28.54
CA TRP A 9 103.41 -33.33 29.78
C TRP A 9 102.25 -32.34 29.59
N VAL A 10 102.43 -31.33 28.73
CA VAL A 10 101.34 -30.42 28.35
C VAL A 10 100.26 -31.19 27.57
N LEU A 11 100.63 -32.09 26.65
CA LEU A 11 99.66 -32.88 25.89
C LEU A 11 98.87 -33.85 26.77
N VAL A 12 99.51 -34.52 27.73
CA VAL A 12 98.81 -35.41 28.69
C VAL A 12 97.88 -34.61 29.61
N GLY A 13 98.30 -33.44 30.07
CA GLY A 13 97.45 -32.53 30.84
C GLY A 13 96.25 -32.03 30.03
N LEU A 14 96.44 -31.69 28.76
CA LEU A 14 95.38 -31.27 27.85
C LEU A 14 94.39 -32.40 27.56
N VAL A 15 94.87 -33.62 27.31
CA VAL A 15 94.00 -34.79 27.10
C VAL A 15 93.22 -35.14 28.38
N GLY A 16 93.84 -35.04 29.56
CA GLY A 16 93.15 -35.23 30.85
C GLY A 16 92.04 -34.21 31.08
N ILE A 17 92.32 -32.92 30.80
CA ILE A 17 91.33 -31.83 30.93
C ILE A 17 90.20 -31.98 29.92
N VAL A 18 90.51 -32.31 28.65
CA VAL A 18 89.50 -32.55 27.61
C VAL A 18 88.62 -33.75 27.95
N THR A 19 89.19 -34.82 28.52
CA THR A 19 88.42 -36.01 28.92
C THR A 19 87.52 -35.72 30.13
N ALA A 20 88.02 -34.97 31.13
CA ALA A 20 87.21 -34.54 32.27
C ALA A 20 86.08 -33.58 31.86
N LEU A 21 86.35 -32.65 30.94
CA LEU A 21 85.34 -31.77 30.33
C LEU A 21 84.32 -32.56 29.49
N ALA A 22 84.73 -33.59 28.77
CA ALA A 22 83.83 -34.45 27.99
C ALA A 22 82.89 -35.28 28.90
N ILE A 23 83.39 -35.79 30.03
CA ILE A 23 82.57 -36.54 30.99
C ILE A 23 81.63 -35.60 31.77
N ALA A 24 82.13 -34.44 32.22
CA ALA A 24 81.33 -33.44 32.92
C ALA A 24 80.26 -32.80 32.00
N SER A 25 80.58 -32.54 30.73
CA SER A 25 79.58 -32.09 29.76
C SER A 25 78.58 -33.18 29.43
N GLY A 26 79.01 -34.45 29.33
CA GLY A 26 78.11 -35.58 29.14
C GLY A 26 77.08 -35.75 30.26
N SER A 27 77.48 -35.61 31.53
CA SER A 27 76.56 -35.69 32.67
C SER A 27 75.64 -34.47 32.79
N LEU A 28 76.14 -33.26 32.49
CA LEU A 28 75.34 -32.04 32.48
C LEU A 28 74.29 -32.06 31.34
N ILE A 29 74.68 -32.52 30.15
CA ILE A 29 73.78 -32.69 29.00
C ILE A 29 72.71 -33.73 29.33
N ARG A 30 73.07 -34.84 29.99
CA ARG A 30 72.10 -35.87 30.39
C ARG A 30 71.12 -35.36 31.43
N ALA A 31 71.60 -34.61 32.43
CA ALA A 31 70.73 -33.96 33.42
C ALA A 31 69.78 -32.97 32.73
N LEU A 32 70.30 -32.09 31.87
CA LEU A 32 69.51 -31.12 31.10
C LEU A 32 68.44 -31.79 30.23
N LEU A 33 68.78 -32.88 29.54
CA LEU A 33 67.84 -33.64 28.73
C LEU A 33 66.75 -34.31 29.58
N ILE A 34 67.08 -34.80 30.77
CA ILE A 34 66.09 -35.36 31.70
C ILE A 34 65.15 -34.26 32.20
N THR A 35 65.68 -33.12 32.65
CA THR A 35 64.85 -31.99 33.12
C THR A 35 63.99 -31.43 31.99
N LEU A 36 64.54 -31.28 30.78
CA LEU A 36 63.81 -30.86 29.60
C LEU A 36 62.71 -31.86 29.22
N SER A 37 63.01 -33.17 29.25
CA SER A 37 62.00 -34.21 28.99
C SER A 37 60.90 -34.24 30.04
N ALA A 38 61.22 -34.01 31.32
CA ALA A 38 60.25 -33.92 32.40
C ALA A 38 59.38 -32.66 32.27
N THR A 39 59.97 -31.53 31.86
CA THR A 39 59.27 -30.26 31.64
C THR A 39 58.36 -30.33 30.41
N ILE A 40 58.82 -30.95 29.32
CA ILE A 40 58.01 -31.21 28.13
C ILE A 40 56.87 -32.18 28.45
N LYS A 41 57.12 -33.26 29.22
CA LYS A 41 56.06 -34.18 29.67
C LYS A 41 55.04 -33.50 30.57
N ALA A 42 55.48 -32.64 31.51
CA ALA A 42 54.59 -31.86 32.36
C ALA A 42 53.79 -30.82 31.55
N GLY A 43 54.42 -30.18 30.57
CA GLY A 43 53.77 -29.26 29.63
C GLY A 43 52.73 -29.96 28.76
N LEU A 44 53.05 -31.13 28.21
CA LEU A 44 52.12 -31.97 27.44
C LEU A 44 50.98 -32.51 28.31
N ALA A 45 51.25 -32.90 29.56
CA ALA A 45 50.21 -33.34 30.49
C ALA A 45 49.26 -32.18 30.86
N THR A 46 49.80 -30.98 31.10
CA THR A 46 49.00 -29.77 31.35
C THR A 46 48.18 -29.38 30.11
N TRP A 47 48.77 -29.50 28.92
CA TRP A 47 48.10 -29.26 27.64
C TRP A 47 46.97 -30.26 27.38
N ASN A 48 47.23 -31.55 27.59
CA ASN A 48 46.21 -32.59 27.45
C ASN A 48 45.10 -32.42 28.49
N LEU A 49 45.42 -32.10 29.74
CA LEU A 49 44.42 -31.78 30.76
C LEU A 49 43.58 -30.56 30.35
N THR A 50 44.20 -29.54 29.75
CA THR A 50 43.48 -28.36 29.23
C THR A 50 42.54 -28.76 28.10
N LEU A 51 42.99 -29.59 27.16
CA LEU A 51 42.16 -30.11 26.06
C LEU A 51 41.03 -31.02 26.56
N ASP A 52 41.30 -31.87 27.56
CA ASP A 52 40.31 -32.74 28.19
C ASP A 52 39.25 -31.91 28.93
N LEU A 53 39.66 -30.89 29.70
CA LEU A 53 38.74 -29.96 30.36
C LEU A 53 37.93 -29.15 29.34
N LEU A 54 38.54 -28.69 28.24
CA LEU A 54 37.82 -28.02 27.14
C LEU A 54 36.83 -28.96 26.44
N SER A 55 37.20 -30.23 26.26
CA SER A 55 36.34 -31.25 25.65
C SER A 55 35.17 -31.61 26.56
N VAL A 56 35.42 -31.78 27.87
CA VAL A 56 34.37 -31.98 28.88
C VAL A 56 33.45 -30.76 28.94
N LEU A 57 34.00 -29.54 28.95
CA LEU A 57 33.21 -28.31 28.91
C LEU A 57 32.34 -28.25 27.65
N LEU A 58 32.90 -28.57 26.48
CA LEU A 58 32.17 -28.61 25.22
C LEU A 58 31.03 -29.64 25.25
N VAL A 59 31.29 -30.86 25.74
CA VAL A 59 30.26 -31.90 25.88
C VAL A 59 29.17 -31.45 26.86
N VAL A 60 29.54 -30.86 28.00
CA VAL A 60 28.57 -30.33 28.99
C VAL A 60 27.72 -29.22 28.38
N VAL A 61 28.30 -28.30 27.61
CA VAL A 61 27.58 -27.23 26.91
C VAL A 61 26.62 -27.80 25.85
N ILE A 62 27.06 -28.79 25.07
CA ILE A 62 26.21 -29.45 24.08
C ILE A 62 25.04 -30.18 24.76
N VAL A 63 25.31 -30.97 25.80
CA VAL A 63 24.28 -31.70 26.56
C VAL A 63 23.31 -30.72 27.21
N ALA A 64 23.81 -29.66 27.86
CA ALA A 64 22.96 -28.62 28.44
C ALA A 64 22.08 -27.95 27.36
N GLY A 65 22.65 -27.65 26.19
CA GLY A 65 21.90 -27.11 25.05
C GLY A 65 20.82 -28.04 24.50
N LEU A 66 21.06 -29.35 24.50
CA LEU A 66 20.06 -30.36 24.09
C LEU A 66 18.95 -30.53 25.15
N LEU A 67 19.24 -30.27 26.42
CA LEU A 67 18.24 -30.34 27.50
C LEU A 67 17.33 -29.09 27.55
N VAL A 68 17.77 -27.94 27.03
CA VAL A 68 16.98 -26.69 27.04
C VAL A 68 15.63 -26.81 26.30
N PRO A 69 15.55 -27.38 25.08
CA PRO A 69 14.28 -27.61 24.40
C PRO A 69 13.36 -28.60 25.12
N LEU A 70 13.90 -29.53 25.91
CA LEU A 70 13.09 -30.54 26.61
C LEU A 70 12.20 -29.93 27.70
N GLU A 71 12.65 -28.87 28.39
CA GLU A 71 11.78 -28.15 29.35
C GLU A 71 10.56 -27.55 28.64
N ALA A 72 10.76 -26.93 27.48
CA ALA A 72 9.69 -26.32 26.70
C ALA A 72 8.79 -27.36 26.01
N LEU A 73 9.36 -28.46 25.53
CA LEU A 73 8.61 -29.59 24.97
C LEU A 73 7.80 -30.31 26.05
N GLY A 74 8.34 -30.47 27.25
CA GLY A 74 7.61 -31.05 28.37
C GLY A 74 6.46 -30.15 28.84
N TRP A 75 6.65 -28.82 28.84
CA TRP A 75 5.57 -27.86 29.05
C TRP A 75 4.46 -28.04 28.01
N TRP A 76 4.81 -28.13 26.73
CA TRP A 76 3.84 -28.31 25.63
C TRP A 76 3.14 -29.67 25.65
N ALA A 77 3.87 -30.74 25.97
CA ALA A 77 3.37 -32.11 26.00
C ALA A 77 2.55 -32.44 27.25
N GLY A 78 2.36 -31.47 28.17
CA GLY A 78 1.60 -31.67 29.40
C GLY A 78 2.28 -32.61 30.41
N TRP A 79 3.59 -32.85 30.29
CA TRP A 79 4.33 -33.75 31.20
C TRP A 79 4.29 -33.32 32.66
N TYR A 80 3.91 -32.06 32.90
CA TYR A 80 3.84 -31.43 34.22
C TYR A 80 2.40 -31.23 34.71
N GLY A 81 1.41 -31.83 34.04
CA GLY A 81 -0.03 -31.76 34.36
C GLY A 81 -0.80 -30.69 33.58
N ASP A 82 -2.13 -30.80 33.53
CA ASP A 82 -3.02 -29.85 32.84
C ASP A 82 -3.13 -28.50 33.59
N GLU A 83 -2.80 -28.46 34.88
CA GLU A 83 -2.78 -27.27 35.74
C GLU A 83 -1.35 -26.76 35.93
N ILE A 84 -0.66 -26.38 34.86
CA ILE A 84 0.59 -25.61 34.99
C ILE A 84 0.20 -24.21 35.48
N ASP A 85 0.15 -24.00 36.80
CA ASP A 85 -0.16 -22.71 37.39
C ASP A 85 0.95 -21.70 37.06
N THR A 86 0.70 -20.92 36.00
CA THR A 86 1.56 -19.84 35.54
C THR A 86 1.21 -18.51 36.23
N ASN A 87 0.38 -18.54 37.29
CA ASN A 87 0.07 -17.40 38.16
C ASN A 87 0.95 -17.34 39.42
N ILE A 88 1.91 -18.26 39.60
CA ILE A 88 2.71 -18.40 40.83
C ILE A 88 3.57 -17.14 41.09
N ASP A 89 3.89 -16.33 40.08
CA ASP A 89 4.41 -14.96 40.23
C ASP A 89 4.05 -14.12 38.99
N PRO A 90 2.97 -13.32 39.00
CA PRO A 90 2.53 -12.53 37.84
C PRO A 90 3.42 -11.30 37.59
N GLY A 91 4.58 -11.18 38.23
CA GLY A 91 5.41 -9.99 38.18
C GLY A 91 4.84 -8.86 39.04
N ARG A 92 5.55 -7.73 39.05
CA ARG A 92 5.25 -6.57 39.90
C ARG A 92 5.06 -5.32 39.05
N LEU A 93 4.25 -4.40 39.56
CA LEU A 93 4.19 -3.05 39.03
C LEU A 93 5.41 -2.27 39.53
N GLU A 94 6.01 -1.45 38.67
CA GLU A 94 7.04 -0.49 39.10
C GLU A 94 6.42 0.56 40.04
N GLU A 95 5.24 1.08 39.68
CA GLU A 95 4.44 1.97 40.50
C GLU A 95 2.99 1.47 40.60
N PRO A 96 2.31 1.62 41.76
CA PRO A 96 0.92 1.19 41.92
C PRO A 96 -0.01 1.99 41.00
N ILE A 97 -1.01 1.34 40.41
CA ILE A 97 -2.02 2.02 39.58
C ILE A 97 -2.81 3.00 40.46
N PRO A 98 -2.80 4.31 40.18
CA PRO A 98 -3.53 5.28 40.99
C PRO A 98 -5.04 5.07 40.94
N ALA A 99 -5.72 5.33 42.06
CA ALA A 99 -7.18 5.26 42.12
C ALA A 99 -7.81 6.30 41.17
N ASN A 100 -8.76 5.86 40.34
CA ASN A 100 -9.50 6.66 39.35
C ASN A 100 -8.74 7.04 38.07
N VAL A 101 -7.57 6.43 37.78
CA VAL A 101 -6.88 6.60 36.50
C VAL A 101 -7.24 5.46 35.55
N GLN A 102 -7.69 5.79 34.33
CA GLN A 102 -7.90 4.80 33.28
C GLN A 102 -6.57 4.54 32.57
N VAL A 103 -6.05 3.31 32.70
CA VAL A 103 -4.80 2.91 32.05
C VAL A 103 -4.94 3.02 30.53
N ARG A 104 -4.08 3.82 29.91
CA ARG A 104 -4.06 4.00 28.45
C ARG A 104 -3.04 3.11 27.74
N LYS A 105 -2.05 2.55 28.45
CA LYS A 105 -1.02 1.68 27.89
C LYS A 105 -0.37 0.83 28.97
N TYR A 106 -0.03 -0.41 28.62
CA TYR A 106 0.80 -1.28 29.45
C TYR A 106 2.19 -1.45 28.82
N LEU A 107 3.24 -1.31 29.62
CA LEU A 107 4.63 -1.57 29.25
C LEU A 107 5.11 -2.81 30.01
N VAL A 108 5.62 -3.82 29.30
CA VAL A 108 6.16 -5.04 29.92
C VAL A 108 7.65 -5.12 29.65
N TYR A 109 8.46 -5.14 30.70
CA TYR A 109 9.93 -5.21 30.60
C TYR A 109 10.44 -6.65 30.66
N LEU A 110 11.31 -7.02 29.70
CA LEU A 110 12.01 -8.30 29.63
C LEU A 110 13.53 -8.06 29.62
N ASP A 111 14.22 -8.58 30.63
CA ASP A 111 15.64 -8.31 30.84
C ASP A 111 16.58 -9.18 29.98
N GLY A 112 17.87 -8.86 30.02
CA GLY A 112 18.95 -9.53 29.27
C GLY A 112 19.42 -10.85 29.86
N ILE A 113 20.35 -11.52 29.14
CA ILE A 113 20.78 -12.91 29.38
C ILE A 113 21.42 -13.19 30.75
N SER A 114 21.76 -12.15 31.51
CA SER A 114 22.33 -12.30 32.85
C SER A 114 21.28 -12.45 33.96
N GLN A 115 20.00 -12.45 33.62
CA GLN A 115 18.92 -12.67 34.58
C GLN A 115 18.87 -14.13 35.07
N ALA A 116 19.00 -14.31 36.39
CA ALA A 116 18.90 -15.61 37.07
C ALA A 116 17.73 -15.68 38.08
N GLN A 117 17.24 -14.52 38.53
CA GLN A 117 16.23 -14.34 39.57
C GLN A 117 15.23 -13.24 39.15
N TYR A 118 14.15 -13.07 39.92
CA TYR A 118 13.12 -12.05 39.66
C TYR A 118 13.62 -10.61 39.89
N GLN A 119 14.59 -10.42 40.78
CA GLN A 119 15.19 -9.12 41.06
C GLN A 119 16.26 -8.78 40.02
N TYR A 120 16.23 -7.56 39.48
CA TYR A 120 17.17 -7.13 38.46
C TYR A 120 18.47 -6.61 39.09
N ILE A 121 19.48 -6.43 38.23
CA ILE A 121 20.72 -5.75 38.62
C ILE A 121 20.46 -4.27 38.91
N PRO A 122 21.24 -3.62 39.79
CA PRO A 122 20.99 -2.24 40.22
C PRO A 122 20.85 -1.22 39.09
N GLU A 123 21.55 -1.41 37.98
CA GLU A 123 21.49 -0.55 36.80
C GLU A 123 20.13 -0.61 36.09
N VAL A 124 19.54 -1.80 36.00
CA VAL A 124 18.21 -2.01 35.41
C VAL A 124 17.12 -1.47 36.34
N GLU A 125 17.26 -1.68 37.65
CA GLU A 125 16.37 -1.10 38.66
C GLU A 125 16.33 0.43 38.53
N ARG A 126 17.49 1.07 38.40
CA ARG A 126 17.59 2.52 38.22
C ARG A 126 16.93 2.98 36.91
N PHE A 127 17.18 2.26 35.81
CA PHE A 127 16.57 2.59 34.53
C PHE A 127 15.03 2.52 34.58
N LEU A 128 14.46 1.47 35.17
CA LEU A 128 13.00 1.35 35.29
C LEU A 128 12.41 2.42 36.20
N GLY A 129 13.07 2.75 37.32
CA GLY A 129 12.64 3.82 38.20
C GLY A 129 12.69 5.21 37.55
N GLU A 130 13.77 5.53 36.83
CA GLU A 130 13.88 6.78 36.09
C GLU A 130 12.89 6.85 34.92
N LEU A 131 12.62 5.72 34.25
CA LEU A 131 11.62 5.64 33.19
C LEU A 131 10.20 5.83 33.73
N ALA A 132 9.86 5.22 34.88
CA ALA A 132 8.56 5.42 35.53
C ALA A 132 8.37 6.89 35.93
N ALA A 133 9.40 7.52 36.51
CA ALA A 133 9.34 8.90 36.97
C ALA A 133 9.10 9.94 35.85
N VAL A 134 9.43 9.62 34.60
CA VAL A 134 9.18 10.52 33.44
C VAL A 134 7.91 10.17 32.66
N LEU A 135 7.38 8.96 32.82
CA LEU A 135 6.17 8.53 32.12
C LEU A 135 4.92 9.01 32.87
N PRO A 136 3.83 9.34 32.16
CA PRO A 136 2.59 9.70 32.83
C PRO A 136 1.95 8.53 33.60
N ASP A 137 1.30 8.84 34.73
CA ASP A 137 0.69 7.90 35.68
C ASP A 137 -0.34 6.92 35.08
N ASP A 138 -0.82 7.17 33.86
CA ASP A 138 -1.76 6.33 33.11
C ASP A 138 -1.08 5.28 32.21
N ILE A 139 0.27 5.21 32.24
CA ILE A 139 1.08 4.17 31.60
C ILE A 139 1.65 3.24 32.68
N VAL A 140 1.26 1.97 32.64
CA VAL A 140 1.62 1.01 33.69
C VAL A 140 2.82 0.17 33.26
N ILE A 141 3.88 0.16 34.08
CA ILE A 141 5.08 -0.68 33.85
C ILE A 141 4.99 -1.96 34.68
N ILE A 142 5.08 -3.10 33.99
CA ILE A 142 5.13 -4.45 34.55
C ILE A 142 6.54 -4.99 34.39
N ARG A 143 7.07 -5.55 35.48
CA ARG A 143 8.44 -6.04 35.60
C ARG A 143 8.52 -7.32 36.42
N GLY A 144 9.71 -7.91 36.50
CA GLY A 144 9.96 -9.12 37.29
C GLY A 144 9.48 -10.40 36.61
N LEU A 145 9.31 -10.40 35.29
CA LEU A 145 9.06 -11.63 34.54
C LEU A 145 10.38 -12.32 34.17
N MET A 146 10.34 -13.64 33.99
CA MET A 146 11.50 -14.46 33.63
C MET A 146 11.42 -14.93 32.16
N PRO A 147 11.97 -14.15 31.21
CA PRO A 147 11.92 -14.45 29.78
C PRO A 147 12.73 -15.70 29.37
N TYR A 148 13.56 -16.23 30.28
CA TYR A 148 14.37 -17.44 30.08
C TYR A 148 13.86 -18.67 30.86
N SER A 149 12.58 -18.65 31.22
CA SER A 149 11.89 -19.78 31.85
C SER A 149 10.49 -19.95 31.28
N ALA A 150 10.20 -21.11 30.67
CA ALA A 150 8.86 -21.46 30.19
C ALA A 150 7.79 -21.49 31.31
N PHE A 151 8.22 -21.70 32.56
CA PHE A 151 7.35 -21.74 33.75
C PHE A 151 7.36 -20.45 34.56
N ASN A 152 8.05 -19.40 34.10
CA ASN A 152 8.26 -18.17 34.87
C ASN A 152 8.81 -18.40 36.30
N LYS A 153 9.78 -19.33 36.49
CA LYS A 153 10.37 -19.71 37.79
C LYS A 153 11.90 -19.58 37.79
N PRO A 154 12.54 -19.23 38.94
CA PRO A 154 14.00 -19.21 39.07
C PRO A 154 14.63 -20.58 38.82
N LEU A 155 15.95 -20.59 38.60
CA LEU A 155 16.71 -21.84 38.42
C LEU A 155 16.80 -22.69 39.69
N THR A 156 16.57 -22.08 40.85
CA THR A 156 16.74 -22.66 42.20
C THR A 156 15.50 -23.40 42.73
N GLU A 157 14.36 -23.30 42.02
CA GLU A 157 13.04 -23.78 42.49
C GLU A 157 12.43 -24.82 41.54
N ASP A 158 11.83 -25.89 42.09
CA ASP A 158 10.99 -26.91 41.43
C ASP A 158 11.44 -27.43 40.06
N ARG A 159 12.74 -27.72 39.89
CA ARG A 159 13.33 -28.31 38.67
C ARG A 159 14.12 -29.58 38.97
N MET A 160 14.25 -30.47 37.97
CA MET A 160 15.01 -31.74 38.07
C MET A 160 16.48 -31.55 38.48
N LEU A 161 17.06 -30.35 38.30
CA LEU A 161 18.44 -29.99 38.68
C LEU A 161 18.51 -28.82 39.67
N SER A 162 17.42 -28.48 40.37
CA SER A 162 17.36 -27.36 41.31
C SER A 162 18.43 -27.44 42.42
N PHE A 163 18.88 -28.64 42.80
CA PHE A 163 19.97 -28.82 43.77
C PHE A 163 21.31 -28.25 43.30
N PHE A 164 21.62 -28.39 42.01
CA PHE A 164 22.86 -27.89 41.41
C PHE A 164 22.87 -26.35 41.38
N TRP A 165 21.73 -25.75 41.04
CA TRP A 165 21.58 -24.30 41.03
C TRP A 165 21.58 -23.70 42.43
N ARG A 166 20.96 -24.35 43.43
CA ARG A 166 21.08 -23.93 44.85
C ARG A 166 22.51 -24.02 45.38
N PHE A 167 23.30 -24.99 44.90
CA PHE A 167 24.73 -25.08 45.20
C PHE A 167 25.51 -23.94 44.53
N ALA A 168 25.21 -23.63 43.26
CA ALA A 168 25.83 -22.56 42.51
C ALA A 168 25.52 -21.15 43.08
N ASP A 169 24.28 -20.92 43.50
CA ASP A 169 23.80 -19.64 44.07
C ASP A 169 24.51 -19.29 45.39
N ARG A 170 24.81 -20.30 46.23
CA ARG A 170 25.61 -20.12 47.46
C ARG A 170 27.03 -19.61 47.21
N PHE A 171 27.63 -19.93 46.07
CA PHE A 171 28.96 -19.46 45.69
C PHE A 171 28.93 -18.18 44.83
N GLN A 172 27.78 -17.80 44.27
CA GLN A 172 27.62 -16.57 43.51
C GLN A 172 27.55 -15.33 44.43
N MET A 173 27.05 -15.49 45.66
CA MET A 173 26.89 -14.39 46.63
C MET A 173 28.10 -14.15 47.56
N GLU A 174 29.17 -14.93 47.46
CA GLU A 174 30.36 -14.75 48.30
C GLU A 174 31.42 -13.87 47.60
N PRO A 175 31.79 -12.69 48.13
CA PRO A 175 32.78 -11.80 47.49
C PRO A 175 34.18 -12.43 47.32
N SER A 176 34.45 -13.54 48.00
CA SER A 176 35.68 -14.35 47.94
C SER A 176 35.65 -15.48 46.89
N ALA A 177 34.56 -15.68 46.14
CA ALA A 177 34.40 -16.84 45.26
C ALA A 177 35.30 -16.86 44.01
N GLY A 178 36.00 -15.76 43.72
CA GLY A 178 37.04 -15.69 42.68
C GLY A 178 36.61 -16.28 41.34
N ILE A 179 37.42 -17.20 40.80
CA ILE A 179 37.20 -17.86 39.49
C ILE A 179 35.91 -18.72 39.49
N ILE A 180 35.50 -19.27 40.63
CA ILE A 180 34.34 -20.18 40.72
C ILE A 180 33.03 -19.41 40.51
N GLY A 181 32.87 -18.24 41.15
CA GLY A 181 31.72 -17.36 40.93
C GLY A 181 31.63 -16.88 39.46
N ALA A 182 32.77 -16.58 38.84
CA ALA A 182 32.83 -16.21 37.42
C ALA A 182 32.41 -17.36 36.48
N LEU A 183 32.80 -18.59 36.78
CA LEU A 183 32.40 -19.77 35.99
C LEU A 183 30.89 -20.08 36.12
N ILE A 184 30.31 -19.86 37.30
CA ILE A 184 28.86 -20.03 37.52
C ILE A 184 28.07 -18.98 36.74
N GLY A 185 28.46 -17.70 36.84
CA GLY A 185 27.84 -16.63 36.05
C GLY A 185 27.96 -16.86 34.54
N ALA A 186 29.11 -17.36 34.07
CA ALA A 186 29.30 -17.76 32.68
C ALA A 186 28.36 -18.90 32.26
N THR A 187 28.10 -19.87 33.14
CA THR A 187 27.20 -21.00 32.85
C THR A 187 25.74 -20.55 32.69
N ILE A 188 25.28 -19.60 33.51
CA ILE A 188 23.93 -19.00 33.39
C ILE A 188 23.80 -18.25 32.07
N ASN A 189 24.78 -17.40 31.75
CA ASN A 189 24.80 -16.65 30.49
C ASN A 189 24.79 -17.61 29.28
N VAL A 190 25.60 -18.68 29.29
CA VAL A 190 25.61 -19.69 28.22
C VAL A 190 24.25 -20.36 28.07
N ARG A 191 23.61 -20.79 29.18
CA ARG A 191 22.25 -21.35 29.14
C ARG A 191 21.25 -20.37 28.51
N ASN A 192 21.25 -19.11 28.96
CA ASN A 192 20.30 -18.12 28.48
C ASN A 192 20.56 -17.74 27.02
N ILE A 193 21.82 -17.74 26.54
CA ILE A 193 22.15 -17.61 25.11
C ILE A 193 21.59 -18.78 24.29
N LEU A 194 21.66 -20.01 24.80
CA LEU A 194 21.07 -21.18 24.13
C LEU A 194 19.55 -21.04 24.05
N ILE A 195 18.90 -20.51 25.09
CA ILE A 195 17.46 -20.19 25.07
C ILE A 195 17.13 -19.10 24.03
N VAL A 196 17.95 -18.04 23.95
CA VAL A 196 17.82 -17.01 22.89
C VAL A 196 17.88 -17.65 21.51
N SER A 197 18.80 -18.59 21.33
CA SER A 197 18.95 -19.34 20.08
C SER A 197 17.73 -20.23 19.80
N VAL A 198 17.15 -20.86 20.83
CA VAL A 198 15.91 -21.65 20.70
C VAL A 198 14.73 -20.76 20.31
N SER A 199 14.53 -19.62 20.99
CA SER A 199 13.49 -18.64 20.65
C SER A 199 13.62 -18.12 19.21
N ALA A 200 14.86 -17.90 18.76
CA ALA A 200 15.19 -17.47 17.41
C ALA A 200 14.96 -18.55 16.34
N ASP A 201 15.03 -19.84 16.68
CA ASP A 201 14.85 -20.96 15.74
C ASP A 201 13.38 -21.15 15.34
N GLN A 202 13.12 -21.36 14.05
CA GLN A 202 11.74 -21.47 13.54
C GLN A 202 11.02 -22.78 13.95
N ARG A 203 11.77 -23.83 14.30
CA ARG A 203 11.22 -25.16 14.61
C ARG A 203 10.87 -25.27 16.08
N TYR A 204 11.77 -24.82 16.96
CA TYR A 204 11.62 -24.95 18.41
C TYR A 204 11.12 -23.67 19.08
N GLY A 205 11.43 -22.50 18.49
CA GLY A 205 11.04 -21.20 19.01
C GLY A 205 9.53 -21.02 19.20
N PRO A 206 8.63 -21.46 18.29
CA PRO A 206 7.19 -21.31 18.47
C PRO A 206 6.67 -21.80 19.83
N ILE A 207 7.16 -22.95 20.29
CA ILE A 207 6.75 -23.54 21.58
C ILE A 207 7.24 -22.67 22.74
N TYR A 208 8.51 -22.31 22.71
CA TYR A 208 9.11 -21.48 23.76
C TYR A 208 8.47 -20.09 23.81
N ASN A 209 8.32 -19.43 22.67
CA ASN A 209 7.76 -18.09 22.55
C ASN A 209 6.28 -18.03 22.98
N GLN A 210 5.52 -19.10 22.74
CA GLN A 210 4.15 -19.20 23.25
C GLN A 210 4.11 -19.28 24.78
N SER A 211 5.05 -19.98 25.42
CA SER A 211 5.13 -20.02 26.90
C SER A 211 5.44 -18.64 27.50
N ILE A 212 6.33 -17.87 26.85
CA ILE A 212 6.63 -16.48 27.27
C ILE A 212 5.41 -15.58 27.03
N ALA A 213 4.71 -15.74 25.91
CA ALA A 213 3.48 -15.00 25.64
C ALA A 213 2.38 -15.31 26.68
N GLN A 214 2.24 -16.58 27.10
CA GLN A 214 1.31 -16.97 28.16
C GLN A 214 1.67 -16.31 29.51
N THR A 215 2.96 -16.25 29.83
CA THR A 215 3.46 -15.58 31.04
C THR A 215 3.10 -14.09 31.04
N ILE A 216 3.36 -13.40 29.92
CA ILE A 216 3.01 -11.98 29.76
C ILE A 216 1.49 -11.79 29.80
N TYR A 217 0.73 -12.67 29.13
CA TYR A 217 -0.73 -12.65 29.13
C TYR A 217 -1.28 -12.71 30.57
N ASN A 218 -0.86 -13.69 31.36
CA ASN A 218 -1.31 -13.83 32.74
C ASN A 218 -0.95 -12.61 33.58
N SER A 219 0.27 -12.09 33.39
CA SER A 219 0.76 -10.92 34.09
C SER A 219 -0.08 -9.67 33.82
N VAL A 220 -0.36 -9.34 32.55
CA VAL A 220 -1.17 -8.16 32.22
C VAL A 220 -2.62 -8.31 32.70
N ILE A 221 -3.21 -9.51 32.58
CA ILE A 221 -4.57 -9.78 33.07
C ILE A 221 -4.64 -9.65 34.60
N TYR A 222 -3.64 -10.18 35.31
CA TYR A 222 -3.54 -10.06 36.76
C TYR A 222 -3.47 -8.59 37.20
N HIS A 223 -2.72 -7.76 36.47
CA HIS A 223 -2.58 -6.32 36.71
C HIS A 223 -3.70 -5.47 36.08
N GLY A 224 -4.86 -6.07 35.81
CA GLY A 224 -6.10 -5.36 35.50
C GLY A 224 -6.38 -5.14 34.01
N TYR A 225 -5.58 -5.70 33.09
CA TYR A 225 -5.88 -5.64 31.67
C TYR A 225 -7.19 -6.40 31.38
N GLN A 226 -8.15 -5.76 30.72
CA GLN A 226 -9.40 -6.39 30.33
C GLN A 226 -9.30 -7.00 28.94
N HIS A 227 -9.65 -8.29 28.80
CA HIS A 227 -9.66 -8.97 27.51
C HIS A 227 -10.57 -8.24 26.50
N GLY A 228 -10.06 -7.97 25.30
CA GLY A 228 -10.79 -7.23 24.26
C GLY A 228 -10.88 -5.71 24.45
N SER A 229 -10.31 -5.14 25.52
CA SER A 229 -10.30 -3.68 25.76
C SER A 229 -9.55 -2.86 24.70
N ARG A 230 -8.67 -3.51 23.93
CA ARG A 230 -7.78 -2.91 22.93
C ARG A 230 -6.84 -1.82 23.48
N VAL A 231 -6.61 -1.79 24.79
CA VAL A 231 -5.58 -0.92 25.38
C VAL A 231 -4.21 -1.37 24.81
N PRO A 232 -3.40 -0.46 24.24
CA PRO A 232 -2.10 -0.81 23.68
C PRO A 232 -1.14 -1.44 24.69
N ILE A 233 -0.34 -2.40 24.21
CA ILE A 233 0.73 -3.04 24.99
C ILE A 233 2.06 -2.83 24.27
N THR A 234 3.08 -2.39 25.00
CA THR A 234 4.45 -2.29 24.50
C THR A 234 5.34 -3.29 25.23
N LEU A 235 6.06 -4.14 24.49
CA LEU A 235 7.08 -5.02 25.06
C LEU A 235 8.45 -4.36 24.94
N LEU A 236 9.10 -4.06 26.06
CA LEU A 236 10.45 -3.49 26.11
C LEU A 236 11.44 -4.60 26.47
N GLY A 237 12.31 -4.95 25.54
CA GLY A 237 13.28 -6.03 25.73
C GLY A 237 14.73 -5.57 25.58
N TYR A 238 15.57 -5.87 26.56
CA TYR A 238 17.01 -5.58 26.53
C TYR A 238 17.85 -6.77 26.05
N SER A 239 18.79 -6.55 25.12
CA SER A 239 19.70 -7.60 24.63
C SER A 239 18.95 -8.86 24.17
N GLY A 240 19.21 -10.03 24.75
CA GLY A 240 18.46 -11.26 24.49
C GLY A 240 16.96 -11.17 24.81
N GLY A 241 16.56 -10.31 25.75
CA GLY A 241 15.17 -10.01 26.08
C GLY A 241 14.41 -9.37 24.91
N GLY A 242 15.10 -8.62 24.03
CA GLY A 242 14.52 -8.10 22.79
C GLY A 242 14.06 -9.21 21.83
N GLN A 243 14.84 -10.30 21.73
CA GLN A 243 14.46 -11.48 20.94
C GLN A 243 13.27 -12.23 21.58
N MET A 244 13.21 -12.29 22.91
CA MET A 244 12.08 -12.89 23.63
C MET A 244 10.79 -12.09 23.44
N ALA A 245 10.87 -10.75 23.56
CA ALA A 245 9.76 -9.84 23.32
C ALA A 245 9.22 -10.00 21.89
N LEU A 246 10.12 -9.94 20.89
CA LEU A 246 9.74 -10.12 19.49
C LEU A 246 9.17 -11.51 19.20
N GLY A 247 9.68 -12.54 19.89
CA GLY A 247 9.21 -13.90 19.79
C GLY A 247 7.79 -14.09 20.30
N ALA A 248 7.49 -13.54 21.48
CA ALA A 248 6.20 -13.65 22.15
C ALA A 248 5.10 -12.77 21.51
N ALA A 249 5.48 -11.61 20.97
CA ALA A 249 4.59 -10.57 20.49
C ALA A 249 3.44 -11.05 19.57
N PRO A 250 3.67 -11.86 18.50
CA PRO A 250 2.58 -12.32 17.63
C PRO A 250 1.57 -13.24 18.32
N TYR A 251 2.01 -14.02 19.32
CA TYR A 251 1.12 -14.89 20.08
C TYR A 251 0.26 -14.06 21.04
N LEU A 252 0.89 -13.11 21.74
CA LEU A 252 0.20 -12.22 22.67
C LEU A 252 -0.86 -11.37 21.96
N LYS A 253 -0.53 -10.83 20.78
CA LYS A 253 -1.47 -10.07 19.95
C LYS A 253 -2.69 -10.90 19.55
N ARG A 254 -2.49 -12.16 19.13
CA ARG A 254 -3.59 -13.07 18.77
C ARG A 254 -4.50 -13.38 19.97
N SER A 255 -3.93 -13.55 21.16
CA SER A 255 -4.69 -13.87 22.37
C SER A 255 -5.47 -12.66 22.93
N LEU A 256 -4.85 -11.47 22.98
CA LEU A 256 -5.45 -10.27 23.57
C LEU A 256 -6.25 -9.41 22.59
N LYS A 257 -6.02 -9.57 21.27
CA LYS A 257 -6.57 -8.73 20.20
C LYS A 257 -6.31 -7.23 20.44
N ALA A 258 -5.10 -6.92 20.92
CA ALA A 258 -4.67 -5.57 21.29
C ALA A 258 -3.63 -5.00 20.30
N PRO A 259 -3.55 -3.66 20.12
CA PRO A 259 -2.41 -3.03 19.48
C PRO A 259 -1.13 -3.37 20.26
N LEU A 260 -0.08 -3.78 19.56
CA LEU A 260 1.15 -4.26 20.18
C LEU A 260 2.40 -3.75 19.48
N ASP A 261 3.23 -3.06 20.25
CA ASP A 261 4.55 -2.54 19.87
C ASP A 261 5.67 -3.32 20.55
N VAL A 262 6.84 -3.34 19.93
CA VAL A 262 8.08 -3.85 20.55
C VAL A 262 9.14 -2.77 20.51
N ILE A 263 9.72 -2.46 21.68
CA ILE A 263 10.95 -1.67 21.79
C ILE A 263 12.08 -2.64 22.14
N SER A 264 13.02 -2.79 21.21
CA SER A 264 14.21 -3.61 21.39
C SER A 264 15.39 -2.69 21.70
N LEU A 265 15.85 -2.70 22.96
CA LEU A 265 17.01 -1.94 23.42
C LEU A 265 18.27 -2.81 23.35
N SER A 266 19.24 -2.43 22.51
CA SER A 266 20.45 -3.19 22.23
C SER A 266 20.18 -4.68 21.91
N GLY A 267 19.04 -4.98 21.27
CA GLY A 267 18.57 -6.37 21.15
C GLY A 267 19.26 -7.16 20.03
N VAL A 268 19.45 -8.47 20.24
CA VAL A 268 19.99 -9.36 19.20
C VAL A 268 18.85 -10.10 18.52
N LEU A 269 18.30 -9.50 17.47
CA LEU A 269 17.08 -10.00 16.80
C LEU A 269 17.40 -10.93 15.63
N SER A 270 16.63 -12.01 15.51
CA SER A 270 16.76 -13.01 14.44
C SER A 270 16.05 -12.66 13.14
N GLY A 271 14.97 -11.87 13.22
CA GLY A 271 14.12 -11.56 12.07
C GLY A 271 13.30 -12.75 11.53
N ASN A 272 13.21 -13.84 12.30
CA ASN A 272 12.45 -15.04 11.94
C ASN A 272 10.95 -14.92 12.25
N HIS A 273 10.57 -14.01 13.15
CA HIS A 273 9.20 -13.82 13.62
C HIS A 273 8.39 -12.92 12.70
N ASN A 274 7.06 -13.05 12.71
CA ASN A 274 6.18 -12.28 11.84
C ASN A 274 5.96 -10.84 12.35
N ILE A 275 6.97 -9.99 12.15
CA ILE A 275 6.95 -8.56 12.55
C ILE A 275 5.79 -7.80 11.86
N LEU A 276 5.31 -8.31 10.72
CA LEU A 276 4.20 -7.70 9.99
C LEU A 276 2.88 -7.73 10.76
N GLU A 277 2.73 -8.59 11.77
CA GLU A 277 1.54 -8.58 12.62
C GLU A 277 1.57 -7.46 13.67
N LEU A 278 2.73 -6.88 13.97
CA LEU A 278 2.88 -5.86 15.01
C LEU A 278 2.49 -4.47 14.51
N GLU A 279 2.19 -3.55 15.42
CA GLU A 279 2.02 -2.14 15.03
C GLU A 279 3.37 -1.57 14.61
N HIS A 280 4.38 -1.63 15.49
CA HIS A 280 5.75 -1.25 15.16
C HIS A 280 6.83 -2.03 15.94
N LEU A 281 8.02 -2.12 15.36
CA LEU A 281 9.25 -2.51 16.04
C LEU A 281 10.23 -1.33 16.07
N TYR A 282 10.49 -0.79 17.25
CA TYR A 282 11.55 0.18 17.48
C TYR A 282 12.82 -0.55 17.90
N HIS A 283 13.86 -0.50 17.09
CA HIS A 283 15.14 -1.11 17.38
C HIS A 283 16.16 -0.04 17.75
N VAL A 284 16.39 0.12 19.05
CA VAL A 284 17.21 1.17 19.66
C VAL A 284 18.59 0.60 19.97
N VAL A 285 19.66 1.14 19.38
CA VAL A 285 21.02 0.57 19.47
C VAL A 285 22.10 1.65 19.49
N GLY A 286 23.19 1.43 20.21
CA GLY A 286 24.36 2.32 20.18
C GLY A 286 25.29 2.04 18.99
N ASP A 287 25.91 3.09 18.44
CA ASP A 287 26.82 2.97 17.28
C ASP A 287 28.08 2.13 17.58
N LYS A 288 28.45 2.04 18.86
CA LYS A 288 29.58 1.24 19.37
C LYS A 288 29.14 -0.11 19.94
N ASP A 289 27.87 -0.48 19.81
CA ASP A 289 27.39 -1.81 20.15
C ASP A 289 27.91 -2.81 19.10
N LEU A 290 28.85 -3.65 19.51
CA LEU A 290 29.42 -4.70 18.65
C LEU A 290 28.57 -5.98 18.66
N VAL A 291 27.74 -6.17 19.69
CA VAL A 291 26.97 -7.41 19.86
C VAL A 291 25.74 -7.40 18.97
N GLU A 292 25.05 -6.27 18.82
CA GLU A 292 23.93 -6.16 17.88
C GLU A 292 24.38 -6.42 16.43
N LYS A 293 25.58 -5.93 16.06
CA LYS A 293 26.15 -6.06 14.70
C LYS A 293 26.35 -7.51 14.27
N GLU A 294 26.49 -8.44 15.22
CA GLU A 294 26.55 -9.87 14.92
C GLU A 294 25.19 -10.43 14.48
N GLY A 295 24.07 -9.83 14.87
CA GLY A 295 22.71 -10.25 14.51
C GLY A 295 22.47 -10.31 12.99
N PRO A 296 22.66 -9.20 12.24
CA PRO A 296 22.59 -9.22 10.78
C PRO A 296 23.49 -10.24 10.10
N ILE A 297 24.61 -10.64 10.72
CA ILE A 297 25.55 -11.62 10.17
C ILE A 297 25.05 -13.04 10.44
N MET A 298 24.72 -13.35 11.69
CA MET A 298 24.34 -14.70 12.13
C MET A 298 22.97 -15.15 11.61
N PHE A 299 22.06 -14.22 11.30
CA PHE A 299 20.68 -14.56 10.93
C PHE A 299 20.39 -14.32 9.44
N PRO A 300 20.36 -15.36 8.58
CA PRO A 300 20.18 -15.21 7.14
C PRO A 300 18.91 -14.47 6.73
N ARG A 301 17.83 -14.53 7.52
CA ARG A 301 16.59 -13.78 7.24
C ARG A 301 16.78 -12.26 7.30
N ARG A 302 17.82 -11.76 7.96
CA ARG A 302 18.17 -10.33 7.97
C ARG A 302 19.01 -9.91 6.75
N TRP A 303 19.51 -10.86 5.96
CA TRP A 303 20.33 -10.57 4.78
C TRP A 303 19.47 -10.01 3.65
N GLY A 304 19.99 -9.02 2.92
CA GLY A 304 19.24 -8.35 1.84
C GLY A 304 18.77 -9.29 0.72
N VAL A 305 19.50 -10.39 0.47
CA VAL A 305 19.13 -11.42 -0.52
C VAL A 305 17.86 -12.18 -0.13
N MET A 306 17.56 -12.29 1.17
CA MET A 306 16.34 -12.92 1.67
C MET A 306 15.18 -11.91 1.69
N PHE A 307 14.94 -11.23 0.57
CA PHE A 307 14.02 -10.08 0.48
C PHE A 307 12.57 -10.42 0.87
N LEU A 308 12.14 -11.68 0.79
CA LEU A 308 10.82 -12.16 1.21
C LEU A 308 10.72 -12.51 2.71
N SER A 309 11.80 -12.39 3.49
CA SER A 309 11.74 -12.62 4.94
C SER A 309 10.82 -11.60 5.62
N TYR A 310 10.19 -11.98 6.74
CA TYR A 310 9.38 -11.07 7.54
C TYR A 310 10.16 -9.81 7.94
N TRP A 311 11.43 -9.98 8.32
CA TRP A 311 12.33 -8.86 8.61
C TRP A 311 12.49 -7.88 7.45
N ASN A 312 12.90 -8.36 6.28
CA ASN A 312 13.17 -7.46 5.14
C ASN A 312 11.89 -6.85 4.59
N ARG A 313 10.77 -7.57 4.66
CA ARG A 313 9.44 -7.04 4.31
C ARG A 313 9.00 -5.95 5.29
N ALA A 314 9.12 -6.19 6.60
CA ALA A 314 8.78 -5.20 7.62
C ALA A 314 9.68 -3.96 7.54
N LYS A 315 10.99 -4.15 7.29
CA LYS A 315 11.93 -3.05 7.05
C LYS A 315 11.56 -2.23 5.83
N ARG A 316 11.22 -2.87 4.70
CA ARG A 316 10.76 -2.15 3.50
C ARG A 316 9.46 -1.41 3.73
N ARG A 317 8.52 -1.97 4.51
CA ARG A 317 7.22 -1.35 4.83
C ARG A 317 7.29 -0.32 5.97
N GLY A 318 8.49 0.07 6.41
CA GLY A 318 8.64 1.03 7.50
C GLY A 318 8.14 0.57 8.86
N LYS A 319 7.86 -0.73 9.06
CA LYS A 319 7.44 -1.31 10.37
C LYS A 319 8.58 -1.50 11.37
N ILE A 320 9.81 -1.20 10.94
CA ILE A 320 11.01 -1.29 11.78
C ILE A 320 11.71 0.06 11.71
N SER A 321 11.82 0.74 12.84
CA SER A 321 12.68 1.93 12.99
C SER A 321 14.00 1.54 13.62
N PHE A 322 15.11 2.02 13.05
CA PHE A 322 16.44 1.81 13.59
C PHE A 322 16.91 3.12 14.24
N ILE A 323 16.99 3.13 15.55
CA ILE A 323 17.21 4.36 16.33
C ILE A 323 18.59 4.27 16.98
N SER A 324 19.47 5.22 16.64
CA SER A 324 20.79 5.30 17.24
C SER A 324 20.75 5.99 18.60
N LEU A 325 21.44 5.43 19.59
CA LEU A 325 21.76 6.08 20.88
C LEU A 325 23.08 6.87 20.83
N GLY A 326 23.67 7.06 19.65
CA GLY A 326 25.00 7.65 19.49
C GLY A 326 26.12 6.70 19.94
N PRO A 327 27.26 7.20 20.48
CA PRO A 327 28.47 6.41 20.76
C PRO A 327 28.37 5.48 21.99
N VAL A 328 27.21 4.85 22.21
CA VAL A 328 26.90 3.91 23.29
C VAL A 328 27.33 2.48 22.90
N GLY A 329 27.83 1.71 23.87
CA GLY A 329 28.19 0.28 23.74
C GLY A 329 27.09 -0.67 24.19
N HIS A 330 27.37 -1.98 24.25
CA HIS A 330 26.34 -2.99 24.59
C HIS A 330 26.07 -3.12 26.10
N ASN A 331 27.13 -3.27 26.91
CA ASN A 331 27.06 -3.66 28.32
C ASN A 331 27.99 -2.80 29.21
N ALA A 332 27.79 -2.89 30.54
CA ALA A 332 28.67 -2.35 31.57
C ALA A 332 28.85 -0.81 31.48
N ALA A 333 30.01 -0.29 31.87
CA ALA A 333 30.27 1.15 32.00
C ALA A 333 30.09 1.96 30.71
N SER A 334 30.01 1.33 29.54
CA SER A 334 29.74 1.99 28.25
C SER A 334 28.35 1.68 27.68
N GLY A 335 27.54 0.86 28.36
CA GLY A 335 26.22 0.42 27.91
C GLY A 335 25.11 1.48 28.06
N PRO A 336 23.87 1.14 27.66
CA PRO A 336 22.72 2.06 27.70
C PRO A 336 22.31 2.47 29.12
N TYR A 337 22.61 1.65 30.13
CA TYR A 337 22.30 1.96 31.54
C TYR A 337 23.43 2.67 32.28
N SER A 338 24.48 3.13 31.59
CA SER A 338 25.65 3.73 32.24
C SER A 338 25.34 5.13 32.78
N THR A 339 25.58 5.32 34.08
CA THR A 339 25.53 6.63 34.76
C THR A 339 26.88 7.36 34.78
N SER A 340 27.95 6.74 34.27
CA SER A 340 29.30 7.29 34.28
C SER A 340 29.82 7.67 32.90
N ALA A 341 29.34 7.00 31.85
CA ALA A 341 29.62 7.38 30.47
C ALA A 341 28.66 8.48 30.01
N HIS A 342 29.21 9.47 29.32
CA HIS A 342 28.50 10.67 28.88
C HIS A 342 28.60 10.81 27.36
N LEU A 343 27.52 11.33 26.79
CA LEU A 343 27.46 11.78 25.41
C LEU A 343 28.22 13.11 25.24
N PRO A 344 28.56 13.50 23.99
CA PRO A 344 29.25 14.76 23.72
C PRO A 344 28.51 16.02 24.22
N ASP A 345 27.20 15.94 24.42
CA ASP A 345 26.36 17.02 24.93
C ASP A 345 26.28 17.08 26.46
N GLY A 346 26.96 16.17 27.16
CA GLY A 346 27.05 16.14 28.62
C GLY A 346 25.96 15.34 29.32
N ARG A 347 24.99 14.75 28.60
CA ARG A 347 24.04 13.79 29.20
C ARG A 347 24.72 12.44 29.45
N THR A 348 24.33 11.75 30.51
CA THR A 348 24.72 10.35 30.71
C THR A 348 24.05 9.44 29.67
N HIS A 349 24.63 8.25 29.43
CA HIS A 349 24.00 7.26 28.55
C HIS A 349 22.61 6.85 29.07
N LEU A 350 22.44 6.74 30.39
CA LEU A 350 21.15 6.43 31.01
C LEU A 350 20.10 7.50 30.73
N GLU A 351 20.40 8.78 31.02
CA GLU A 351 19.48 9.90 30.77
C GLU A 351 19.03 9.93 29.31
N HIS A 352 19.97 9.76 28.37
CA HIS A 352 19.64 9.71 26.95
C HIS A 352 18.77 8.50 26.59
N THR A 353 19.05 7.33 27.16
CA THR A 353 18.26 6.12 26.92
C THR A 353 16.83 6.27 27.45
N VAL A 354 16.66 6.86 28.65
CA VAL A 354 15.34 7.15 29.23
C VAL A 354 14.56 8.12 28.36
N GLU A 355 15.19 9.20 27.87
CA GLU A 355 14.56 10.17 26.98
C GLU A 355 14.10 9.54 25.65
N VAL A 356 14.95 8.72 25.02
CA VAL A 356 14.59 8.05 23.77
C VAL A 356 13.46 7.06 23.99
N VAL A 357 13.54 6.21 25.01
CA VAL A 357 12.54 5.16 25.27
C VAL A 357 11.19 5.78 25.68
N SER A 358 11.19 6.76 26.59
CA SER A 358 9.96 7.48 26.98
C SER A 358 9.30 8.19 25.78
N GLY A 359 10.09 8.90 24.96
CA GLY A 359 9.57 9.55 23.76
C GLY A 359 8.98 8.58 22.73
N LEU A 360 9.46 7.34 22.67
CA LEU A 360 8.85 6.29 21.85
C LEU A 360 7.55 5.75 22.44
N ILE A 361 7.51 5.54 23.76
CA ILE A 361 6.31 5.08 24.47
C ILE A 361 5.18 6.11 24.36
N GLU A 362 5.50 7.40 24.43
CA GLU A 362 4.53 8.49 24.34
C GLU A 362 4.19 8.91 22.90
N GLY A 363 4.97 8.48 21.90
CA GLY A 363 4.80 8.87 20.49
C GLY A 363 5.27 10.31 20.18
N THR A 364 6.13 10.88 21.02
CA THR A 364 6.62 12.27 20.94
C THR A 364 8.02 12.39 20.33
N SER A 365 8.74 11.28 20.14
CA SER A 365 10.12 11.26 19.65
C SER A 365 10.30 11.95 18.27
N ALA A 366 11.18 12.95 18.24
CA ALA A 366 11.56 13.67 17.01
C ALA A 366 12.28 12.77 15.99
N LEU A 367 12.92 11.69 16.45
CA LEU A 367 13.60 10.70 15.60
C LEU A 367 12.60 9.90 14.75
N VAL A 368 11.38 9.66 15.25
CA VAL A 368 10.26 9.05 14.49
C VAL A 368 9.68 10.03 13.46
N LYS A 369 9.67 11.33 13.78
CA LYS A 369 9.24 12.41 12.85
C LYS A 369 10.24 12.71 11.73
N ALA A 370 11.53 12.44 11.94
CA ALA A 370 12.58 12.66 10.95
C ALA A 370 12.70 11.50 9.92
N GLU A 371 12.39 10.26 10.31
CA GLU A 371 12.31 9.11 9.38
C GLU A 371 11.04 9.15 8.49
N THR A 372 10.06 10.02 8.81
CA THR A 372 8.81 10.22 8.06
C THR A 372 8.88 11.36 7.04
N ALA A 373 10.04 11.57 6.41
CA ALA A 373 10.14 12.48 5.26
C ALA A 373 9.31 11.94 4.09
N HIS A 374 8.09 12.46 3.91
CA HIS A 374 7.22 12.11 2.79
C HIS A 374 7.84 12.59 1.47
N LYS A 375 7.97 11.70 0.49
CA LYS A 375 8.25 12.13 -0.88
C LYS A 375 7.05 12.93 -1.37
N LEU A 376 7.29 14.14 -1.90
CA LEU A 376 6.23 14.92 -2.55
C LEU A 376 5.68 14.14 -3.74
N SER A 377 4.36 14.00 -3.78
CA SER A 377 3.62 13.44 -4.90
C SER A 377 3.61 14.42 -6.08
N ASN A 378 3.10 13.97 -7.23
CA ASN A 378 2.80 14.89 -8.33
C ASN A 378 1.60 15.78 -7.96
N TYR A 379 0.58 15.22 -7.29
CA TYR A 379 -0.58 15.97 -6.79
C TYR A 379 -0.18 17.16 -5.92
N ASP A 380 0.73 16.97 -4.95
CA ASP A 380 1.19 18.04 -4.06
C ASP A 380 1.76 19.22 -4.87
N ARG A 381 2.50 18.91 -5.95
CA ARG A 381 3.05 19.91 -6.87
C ARG A 381 1.97 20.55 -7.72
N TYR A 382 1.01 19.77 -8.23
CA TYR A 382 -0.08 20.28 -9.03
C TYR A 382 -0.89 21.31 -8.23
N TYR A 383 -1.14 21.03 -6.94
CA TYR A 383 -1.90 21.91 -6.06
C TYR A 383 -1.19 23.25 -5.77
N GLU A 384 0.14 23.33 -5.89
CA GLU A 384 0.90 24.59 -5.74
C GLU A 384 0.51 25.65 -6.80
N ALA A 385 -0.06 25.25 -7.94
CA ALA A 385 -0.52 26.18 -8.96
C ALA A 385 -1.97 26.61 -8.71
N ASP A 386 -2.17 27.93 -8.59
CA ASP A 386 -3.48 28.52 -8.27
C ASP A 386 -4.61 28.03 -9.19
N PHE A 387 -4.37 27.86 -10.48
CA PHE A 387 -5.39 27.42 -11.45
C PHE A 387 -5.89 25.98 -11.24
N ASN A 388 -5.21 25.18 -10.41
CA ASN A 388 -5.69 23.86 -10.00
C ASN A 388 -6.54 23.93 -8.72
N GLN A 389 -6.61 25.09 -8.06
CA GLN A 389 -7.39 25.28 -6.83
C GLN A 389 -8.78 25.85 -7.15
N PRO A 390 -9.87 25.33 -6.53
CA PRO A 390 -11.22 25.83 -6.79
C PRO A 390 -11.40 27.34 -6.55
N ALA A 391 -10.71 27.89 -5.56
CA ALA A 391 -10.79 29.31 -5.20
C ALA A 391 -10.32 30.27 -6.30
N TYR A 392 -9.57 29.79 -7.29
CA TYR A 392 -9.12 30.57 -8.44
C TYR A 392 -10.24 30.99 -9.39
N TYR A 393 -11.41 30.34 -9.29
CA TYR A 393 -12.55 30.52 -10.19
C TYR A 393 -13.76 31.10 -9.45
N PRO A 394 -13.95 32.44 -9.43
CA PRO A 394 -15.05 33.06 -8.70
C PRO A 394 -16.44 32.58 -9.17
N LEU A 395 -17.35 32.37 -8.22
CA LEU A 395 -18.71 31.86 -8.51
C LEU A 395 -19.68 32.94 -8.97
N ASN A 396 -19.41 34.21 -8.67
CA ASN A 396 -20.24 35.37 -9.03
C ASN A 396 -20.01 35.88 -10.46
N GLN A 397 -19.57 35.01 -11.37
CA GLN A 397 -19.30 35.34 -12.76
C GLN A 397 -20.09 34.43 -13.70
N SER A 398 -20.55 35.01 -14.81
CA SER A 398 -21.22 34.28 -15.88
C SER A 398 -20.40 34.30 -17.18
N VAL A 399 -20.73 33.37 -18.06
CA VAL A 399 -20.25 33.32 -19.44
C VAL A 399 -21.37 33.70 -20.40
N ASP A 400 -21.03 34.04 -21.65
CA ASP A 400 -22.03 34.29 -22.70
C ASP A 400 -22.70 32.96 -23.08
N PRO A 401 -24.01 32.76 -22.81
CA PRO A 401 -24.69 31.49 -23.05
C PRO A 401 -24.88 31.18 -24.54
N THR A 402 -24.57 32.13 -25.44
CA THR A 402 -24.54 31.89 -26.89
C THR A 402 -23.25 31.22 -27.34
N LEU A 403 -22.17 31.36 -26.56
CA LEU A 403 -20.83 30.84 -26.86
C LEU A 403 -20.46 29.64 -25.98
N TYR A 404 -20.94 29.64 -24.73
CA TYR A 404 -20.61 28.65 -23.72
C TYR A 404 -21.85 27.90 -23.22
N ARG A 405 -21.64 26.67 -22.77
CA ARG A 405 -22.66 25.84 -22.12
C ARG A 405 -22.16 25.30 -20.79
N PRO A 406 -23.02 25.17 -19.77
CA PRO A 406 -22.66 24.45 -18.55
C PRO A 406 -22.43 22.97 -18.87
N ILE A 407 -21.51 22.32 -18.16
CA ILE A 407 -21.19 20.90 -18.37
C ILE A 407 -22.33 20.00 -17.88
N ALA A 408 -22.94 20.33 -16.74
CA ALA A 408 -24.07 19.60 -16.18
C ALA A 408 -25.07 20.56 -15.49
N PRO A 409 -26.33 20.13 -15.27
CA PRO A 409 -27.33 20.96 -14.58
C PRO A 409 -26.91 21.35 -13.15
N TRP A 410 -26.37 20.40 -12.40
CA TRP A 410 -25.85 20.58 -11.05
C TRP A 410 -24.36 20.29 -11.01
N MET A 411 -23.58 21.27 -10.56
CA MET A 411 -22.13 21.13 -10.39
C MET A 411 -21.69 21.79 -9.10
N GLY A 412 -20.66 21.26 -8.46
CA GLY A 412 -20.16 21.83 -7.22
C GLY A 412 -18.94 21.11 -6.67
N ARG A 413 -18.43 21.69 -5.59
CA ARG A 413 -17.28 21.17 -4.86
C ARG A 413 -17.74 20.37 -3.66
N LEU A 414 -17.20 19.16 -3.51
CA LEU A 414 -17.40 18.36 -2.32
C LEU A 414 -16.46 18.84 -1.22
N ILE A 415 -17.01 19.02 -0.02
CA ILE A 415 -16.28 19.43 1.17
C ILE A 415 -16.53 18.39 2.25
N LEU A 416 -15.44 17.81 2.76
CA LEU A 416 -15.52 16.84 3.85
C LEU A 416 -15.90 17.58 5.15
N PRO A 417 -16.97 17.20 5.85
CA PRO A 417 -17.39 17.88 7.07
C PRO A 417 -16.34 17.71 8.18
N GLN A 418 -16.24 18.69 9.09
CA GLN A 418 -15.39 18.52 10.26
C GLN A 418 -15.95 17.40 11.16
N LYS A 419 -15.10 16.77 11.97
CA LYS A 419 -15.49 15.64 12.82
C LYS A 419 -16.66 15.97 13.75
N GLN A 420 -16.77 17.20 14.22
CA GLN A 420 -17.89 17.66 15.06
C GLN A 420 -19.19 17.89 14.26
N GLU A 421 -19.09 18.27 12.99
CA GLU A 421 -20.23 18.56 12.09
C GLU A 421 -20.84 17.29 11.50
N ARG A 422 -20.01 16.25 11.31
CA ARG A 422 -20.34 14.99 10.62
C ARG A 422 -21.69 14.39 11.00
N TRP A 423 -22.01 14.36 12.30
CA TRP A 423 -23.27 13.78 12.81
C TRP A 423 -24.52 14.57 12.42
N HIS A 424 -24.37 15.88 12.20
CA HIS A 424 -25.45 16.73 11.73
C HIS A 424 -25.58 16.67 10.20
N VAL A 425 -24.45 16.66 9.49
CA VAL A 425 -24.41 16.66 8.02
C VAL A 425 -24.91 15.32 7.45
N LYS A 426 -24.58 14.17 8.05
CA LYS A 426 -25.01 12.84 7.57
C LYS A 426 -24.80 12.63 6.07
N GLY A 427 -23.62 13.00 5.60
CA GLY A 427 -23.23 13.09 4.20
C GLY A 427 -22.05 14.05 4.10
N VAL A 428 -21.99 14.83 3.02
CA VAL A 428 -20.92 15.82 2.81
C VAL A 428 -21.49 17.21 2.59
N TRP A 429 -20.65 18.23 2.71
CA TRP A 429 -21.00 19.57 2.28
C TRP A 429 -20.79 19.69 0.77
N PHE A 430 -21.66 20.45 0.10
CA PHE A 430 -21.62 20.71 -1.34
C PHE A 430 -21.74 22.21 -1.61
N GLU A 431 -20.65 22.81 -2.07
CA GLU A 431 -20.63 24.20 -2.51
C GLU A 431 -21.15 24.25 -3.96
N VAL A 432 -22.32 24.85 -4.14
CA VAL A 432 -23.02 24.86 -5.44
C VAL A 432 -22.31 25.82 -6.40
N HIS A 433 -21.71 25.28 -7.46
CA HIS A 433 -21.01 26.06 -8.48
C HIS A 433 -21.91 26.41 -9.67
N HIS A 434 -22.90 25.58 -9.93
CA HIS A 434 -23.94 25.78 -10.92
C HIS A 434 -25.19 24.99 -10.54
N ALA A 435 -26.36 25.56 -10.85
CA ALA A 435 -27.65 24.94 -10.60
C ALA A 435 -28.63 25.24 -11.76
N PRO A 436 -29.69 24.44 -11.95
CA PRO A 436 -30.74 24.72 -12.92
C PRO A 436 -31.41 26.08 -12.70
N PRO A 437 -32.08 26.66 -13.73
CA PRO A 437 -32.73 27.98 -13.63
C PRO A 437 -33.62 28.19 -12.39
N ALA A 438 -34.33 27.14 -11.94
CA ALA A 438 -35.20 27.19 -10.76
C ALA A 438 -34.45 27.35 -9.42
N PHE A 439 -33.15 27.10 -9.40
CA PHE A 439 -32.31 27.04 -8.21
C PHE A 439 -31.05 27.93 -8.32
N GLN A 440 -31.01 28.87 -9.26
CA GLN A 440 -29.84 29.75 -9.47
C GLN A 440 -29.43 30.54 -8.23
N GLN A 441 -30.37 30.88 -7.36
CA GLN A 441 -30.14 31.53 -6.07
C GLN A 441 -29.24 30.71 -5.13
N LEU A 442 -29.09 29.41 -5.35
CA LEU A 442 -28.25 28.54 -4.53
C LEU A 442 -26.77 28.58 -4.94
N ILE A 443 -26.42 29.16 -6.10
CA ILE A 443 -25.02 29.25 -6.54
C ILE A 443 -24.21 30.05 -5.52
N GLY A 444 -23.10 29.48 -5.06
CA GLY A 444 -22.25 30.01 -3.99
C GLY A 444 -22.68 29.60 -2.58
N SER A 445 -23.83 28.96 -2.41
CA SER A 445 -24.27 28.40 -1.13
C SER A 445 -23.61 27.05 -0.85
N VAL A 446 -23.40 26.73 0.42
CA VAL A 446 -22.93 25.42 0.88
C VAL A 446 -24.13 24.68 1.47
N LEU A 447 -24.50 23.55 0.85
CA LEU A 447 -25.66 22.75 1.23
C LEU A 447 -25.20 21.36 1.69
N SER A 448 -26.01 20.66 2.49
CA SER A 448 -25.76 19.25 2.78
C SER A 448 -26.13 18.40 1.56
N LEU A 449 -25.23 17.53 1.12
CA LEU A 449 -25.46 16.53 0.07
C LEU A 449 -25.53 15.14 0.71
N ARG A 450 -26.62 14.42 0.45
CA ARG A 450 -26.94 13.14 1.08
C ARG A 450 -27.41 12.11 0.06
N TRP A 451 -27.27 10.85 0.44
CA TRP A 451 -27.94 9.74 -0.24
C TRP A 451 -29.44 9.80 0.01
N SER A 452 -30.24 9.55 -1.02
CA SER A 452 -31.68 9.46 -0.88
C SER A 452 -32.10 8.27 0.00
N HIS A 453 -33.34 8.28 0.48
CA HIS A 453 -33.92 7.17 1.26
C HIS A 453 -34.46 6.01 0.41
N GLN A 454 -34.19 5.97 -0.89
CA GLN A 454 -34.63 4.86 -1.74
C GLN A 454 -34.00 3.53 -1.28
N PRO A 455 -34.75 2.40 -1.28
CA PRO A 455 -34.24 1.12 -0.79
C PRO A 455 -32.95 0.63 -1.47
N GLU A 456 -32.85 0.82 -2.78
CA GLU A 456 -31.69 0.39 -3.58
C GLU A 456 -30.44 1.22 -3.25
N THR A 457 -30.57 2.54 -3.20
CA THR A 457 -29.50 3.47 -2.79
C THR A 457 -29.03 3.15 -1.38
N GLN A 458 -29.94 2.92 -0.44
CA GLN A 458 -29.59 2.57 0.93
C GLN A 458 -28.93 1.18 1.04
N ALA A 459 -29.31 0.23 0.18
CA ALA A 459 -28.63 -1.07 0.10
C ALA A 459 -27.19 -0.92 -0.41
N PHE A 460 -26.97 -0.10 -1.44
CA PHE A 460 -25.65 0.28 -1.92
C PHE A 460 -24.82 0.87 -0.78
N VAL A 461 -25.27 1.98 -0.17
CA VAL A 461 -24.54 2.70 0.88
C VAL A 461 -24.14 1.77 2.03
N ARG A 462 -25.05 0.93 2.52
CA ARG A 462 -24.77 -0.01 3.62
C ARG A 462 -23.65 -1.01 3.29
N VAL A 463 -23.58 -1.50 2.04
CA VAL A 463 -22.60 -2.52 1.65
C VAL A 463 -21.18 -1.95 1.64
N VAL A 464 -21.02 -0.70 1.23
CA VAL A 464 -19.70 -0.07 1.03
C VAL A 464 -19.26 0.84 2.18
N THR A 465 -20.15 1.15 3.12
CA THR A 465 -19.80 1.89 4.34
C THR A 465 -18.86 1.05 5.21
N LYS A 466 -17.70 1.60 5.58
CA LYS A 466 -16.66 0.90 6.35
C LYS A 466 -15.96 1.82 7.35
N ASP A 467 -15.43 1.25 8.41
CA ASP A 467 -14.47 1.97 9.26
C ASP A 467 -13.12 2.06 8.52
N VAL A 468 -12.43 3.20 8.63
CA VAL A 468 -11.16 3.45 7.96
C VAL A 468 -10.05 3.57 8.99
N HIS A 469 -9.07 2.67 8.90
CA HIS A 469 -7.86 2.63 9.72
C HIS A 469 -6.70 2.28 8.83
N PHE A 470 -5.70 3.16 8.78
CA PHE A 470 -4.58 2.96 7.88
C PHE A 470 -3.79 1.73 8.27
N SER A 471 -3.65 0.81 7.32
CA SER A 471 -2.68 -0.27 7.42
C SER A 471 -1.27 0.29 7.33
N SER A 472 -0.28 -0.49 7.78
CA SER A 472 1.12 -0.16 7.56
C SER A 472 1.51 0.00 6.10
N ASP A 473 0.86 -0.76 5.22
CA ASP A 473 1.13 -0.69 3.78
C ASP A 473 0.64 0.67 3.24
N THR A 474 -0.43 1.22 3.82
CA THR A 474 -0.96 2.56 3.51
C THR A 474 0.01 3.63 3.96
N ILE A 475 0.46 3.55 5.21
CA ILE A 475 1.43 4.50 5.76
C ILE A 475 2.72 4.48 4.93
N TYR A 476 3.23 3.30 4.58
CA TYR A 476 4.42 3.19 3.74
C TYR A 476 4.21 3.76 2.33
N SER A 477 3.09 3.44 1.69
CA SER A 477 2.75 3.95 0.35
C SER A 477 2.64 5.48 0.34
N GLN A 478 2.03 6.06 1.37
CA GLN A 478 1.96 7.51 1.60
C GLN A 478 3.36 8.13 1.75
N GLN A 479 4.28 7.48 2.46
CA GLN A 479 5.67 7.93 2.54
C GLN A 479 6.39 7.91 1.18
N GLN A 480 5.94 7.06 0.25
CA GLN A 480 6.46 7.02 -1.13
C GLN A 480 5.87 8.10 -2.06
N GLY A 481 5.00 8.99 -1.55
CA GLY A 481 4.38 10.06 -2.32
C GLY A 481 3.15 9.62 -3.11
N VAL A 482 2.49 8.54 -2.66
CA VAL A 482 1.16 8.17 -3.16
C VAL A 482 0.11 8.91 -2.34
N VAL A 483 -0.88 9.50 -3.01
CA VAL A 483 -1.96 10.23 -2.35
C VAL A 483 -2.95 9.23 -1.74
N HIS A 484 -3.25 9.37 -0.46
CA HIS A 484 -4.19 8.55 0.30
C HIS A 484 -5.26 9.43 1.00
N PRO A 485 -6.41 8.86 1.42
CA PRO A 485 -7.49 9.60 2.08
C PRO A 485 -7.16 9.90 3.55
N ASP A 486 -6.08 10.65 3.79
CA ASP A 486 -5.49 10.86 5.12
C ASP A 486 -6.48 11.48 6.11
N ARG A 487 -7.38 12.33 5.61
CA ARG A 487 -8.43 13.00 6.39
C ARG A 487 -9.47 12.03 6.95
N LEU A 488 -9.56 10.81 6.40
CA LEU A 488 -10.49 9.76 6.81
C LEU A 488 -9.84 8.72 7.74
N ASN A 489 -8.54 8.81 8.01
CA ASN A 489 -7.89 7.86 8.90
C ASN A 489 -8.50 7.92 10.32
N HIS A 490 -8.79 6.76 10.89
CA HIS A 490 -9.51 6.57 12.17
C HIS A 490 -10.98 7.01 12.20
N TRP A 491 -11.59 7.26 11.04
CA TRP A 491 -13.04 7.50 10.97
C TRP A 491 -13.79 6.17 10.95
N GLN A 492 -14.91 6.12 11.68
CA GLN A 492 -15.82 4.96 11.67
C GLN A 492 -16.97 5.20 10.70
N GLN A 493 -17.50 4.15 10.08
CA GLN A 493 -18.68 4.21 9.21
C GLN A 493 -18.54 5.27 8.10
N VAL A 494 -17.39 5.33 7.45
CA VAL A 494 -17.14 6.22 6.30
C VAL A 494 -18.01 5.75 5.14
N ASP A 495 -18.91 6.62 4.68
CA ASP A 495 -19.81 6.33 3.58
C ASP A 495 -19.18 6.66 2.19
N PRO A 496 -19.85 6.33 1.08
CA PRO A 496 -19.30 6.58 -0.26
C PRO A 496 -19.18 8.07 -0.65
N LEU A 497 -19.99 8.97 -0.13
CA LEU A 497 -19.81 10.41 -0.36
C LEU A 497 -18.61 10.92 0.44
N GLU A 498 -18.49 10.52 1.70
CA GLU A 498 -17.36 10.88 2.56
C GLU A 498 -16.04 10.37 1.99
N SER A 499 -16.01 9.13 1.48
CA SER A 499 -14.81 8.58 0.82
C SER A 499 -14.41 9.32 -0.46
N LEU A 500 -15.35 9.96 -1.16
CA LEU A 500 -15.05 10.78 -2.33
C LEU A 500 -14.55 12.17 -1.92
N ALA A 501 -15.25 12.83 -1.01
CA ALA A 501 -14.89 14.16 -0.53
C ALA A 501 -13.55 14.18 0.22
N GLY A 502 -13.27 13.12 0.98
CA GLY A 502 -12.04 12.94 1.77
C GLY A 502 -10.89 12.26 1.04
N ALA A 503 -11.01 12.00 -0.27
CA ALA A 503 -10.01 11.25 -1.04
C ALA A 503 -8.66 11.97 -1.17
N HIS A 504 -8.67 13.30 -1.16
CA HIS A 504 -7.49 14.16 -1.24
C HIS A 504 -7.16 14.83 0.10
N PRO A 505 -5.95 15.39 0.27
CA PRO A 505 -5.62 16.26 1.40
C PRO A 505 -6.43 17.58 1.44
N HIS A 506 -6.96 18.03 0.31
CA HIS A 506 -7.70 19.29 0.18
C HIS A 506 -9.13 19.06 -0.32
N ASP A 507 -10.05 19.98 -0.01
CA ASP A 507 -11.42 19.97 -0.56
C ASP A 507 -11.42 20.57 -1.97
N ASP A 508 -10.92 19.81 -2.94
CA ASP A 508 -10.72 20.23 -4.34
C ASP A 508 -11.47 19.36 -5.36
N VAL A 509 -12.28 18.42 -4.90
CA VAL A 509 -13.03 17.50 -5.75
C VAL A 509 -14.27 18.20 -6.32
N ILE A 510 -14.22 18.52 -7.62
CA ILE A 510 -15.33 19.10 -8.38
C ILE A 510 -16.12 18.00 -9.08
N VAL A 511 -17.45 18.01 -8.89
CA VAL A 511 -18.34 16.98 -9.41
C VAL A 511 -19.57 17.55 -10.11
N ALA A 512 -20.09 16.80 -11.07
CA ALA A 512 -21.45 16.90 -11.58
C ALA A 512 -22.36 15.92 -10.83
N LEU A 513 -23.55 16.38 -10.44
CA LEU A 513 -24.62 15.50 -9.98
C LEU A 513 -25.48 15.12 -11.17
N TRP A 514 -25.75 13.83 -11.34
CA TRP A 514 -26.52 13.27 -12.46
C TRP A 514 -27.70 12.44 -11.95
N GLY A 515 -28.65 12.19 -12.84
CA GLY A 515 -29.95 11.66 -12.46
C GLY A 515 -30.83 12.73 -11.79
N GLU A 516 -31.81 12.27 -11.01
CA GLU A 516 -32.70 13.17 -10.27
C GLU A 516 -31.99 13.74 -9.03
N VAL A 517 -31.95 15.07 -8.92
CA VAL A 517 -31.46 15.77 -7.72
C VAL A 517 -32.66 16.40 -7.01
N ARG A 518 -32.97 15.89 -5.82
CA ARG A 518 -34.10 16.40 -5.02
C ARG A 518 -33.60 17.45 -4.05
N VAL A 519 -34.22 18.62 -4.08
CA VAL A 519 -33.95 19.72 -3.12
C VAL A 519 -35.01 19.66 -2.04
N THR A 520 -34.62 19.44 -0.79
CA THR A 520 -35.52 19.34 0.37
C THR A 520 -35.14 20.37 1.44
N GLY A 521 -36.11 20.82 2.24
CA GLY A 521 -35.91 21.83 3.31
C GLY A 521 -36.79 23.08 3.18
N MET A 522 -37.44 23.48 4.29
CA MET A 522 -38.28 24.69 4.38
C MET A 522 -37.42 25.97 4.42
N GLY A 523 -37.94 27.06 3.86
CA GLY A 523 -37.23 28.31 3.60
C GLY A 523 -36.53 28.95 4.80
N ASP A 524 -35.20 28.85 4.80
CA ASP A 524 -34.15 29.86 5.06
C ASP A 524 -32.80 29.10 4.96
N ASP A 525 -31.68 29.77 4.70
CA ASP A 525 -30.41 29.19 4.20
C ASP A 525 -29.77 28.07 5.05
N ILE A 526 -30.24 27.82 6.27
CA ILE A 526 -29.67 26.83 7.20
C ILE A 526 -30.38 25.44 7.10
N GLY A 527 -31.40 25.29 6.25
CA GLY A 527 -32.23 24.08 6.20
C GLY A 527 -32.28 23.31 4.87
N ARG A 528 -31.59 23.75 3.81
CA ARG A 528 -31.69 23.13 2.48
C ARG A 528 -30.68 22.00 2.30
N GLU A 529 -31.16 20.85 1.84
CA GLU A 529 -30.35 19.67 1.53
C GLU A 529 -30.60 19.21 0.08
N LEU A 530 -29.59 18.55 -0.50
CA LEU A 530 -29.65 17.88 -1.79
C LEU A 530 -29.61 16.37 -1.56
N GLN A 531 -30.54 15.64 -2.17
CA GLN A 531 -30.55 14.17 -2.16
C GLN A 531 -30.26 13.62 -3.55
N ILE A 532 -29.40 12.61 -3.62
CA ILE A 532 -28.98 11.93 -4.84
C ILE A 532 -29.08 10.40 -4.70
N ASP A 533 -29.25 9.74 -5.84
CA ASP A 533 -29.34 8.27 -5.93
C ASP A 533 -28.04 7.62 -6.42
N HIS A 534 -27.18 8.37 -7.10
CA HIS A 534 -25.96 7.87 -7.76
C HIS A 534 -24.69 8.58 -7.30
N THR A 535 -23.55 7.91 -7.46
CA THR A 535 -22.23 8.51 -7.18
C THR A 535 -21.99 9.73 -8.09
N PRO A 536 -21.57 10.89 -7.55
CA PRO A 536 -21.23 12.05 -8.37
C PRO A 536 -20.10 11.78 -9.37
N ILE A 537 -20.18 12.40 -10.55
CA ILE A 537 -19.18 12.27 -11.61
C ILE A 537 -18.13 13.38 -11.44
N GLN A 538 -16.85 13.03 -11.35
CA GLN A 538 -15.77 14.00 -11.27
C GLN A 538 -15.56 14.69 -12.64
N ILE A 539 -15.45 16.01 -12.64
CA ILE A 539 -15.36 16.85 -13.86
C ILE A 539 -14.22 17.88 -13.76
N SER A 540 -13.80 18.43 -14.91
CA SER A 540 -12.89 19.57 -14.98
C SER A 540 -13.55 20.76 -15.69
N GLY A 541 -13.61 21.90 -15.00
CA GLY A 541 -14.32 23.09 -15.47
C GLY A 541 -15.77 23.19 -15.02
N ARG A 542 -16.40 24.33 -15.34
CA ARG A 542 -17.84 24.58 -15.12
C ARG A 542 -18.59 24.74 -16.43
N TYR A 543 -17.91 25.30 -17.43
CA TYR A 543 -18.47 25.57 -18.75
C TYR A 543 -17.58 24.99 -19.83
N TYR A 544 -18.16 24.78 -21.01
CA TYR A 544 -17.43 24.43 -22.21
C TYR A 544 -17.86 25.27 -23.41
N ALA A 545 -16.97 25.43 -24.38
CA ALA A 545 -17.21 26.06 -25.67
C ALA A 545 -16.59 25.23 -26.79
N LEU A 546 -17.07 25.43 -28.02
CA LEU A 546 -16.50 24.84 -29.23
C LEU A 546 -15.76 25.92 -30.03
N VAL A 547 -14.43 25.79 -30.12
CA VAL A 547 -13.56 26.83 -30.67
C VAL A 547 -12.53 26.30 -31.66
N LYS A 548 -12.05 27.15 -32.56
CA LYS A 548 -10.81 26.93 -33.32
C LYS A 548 -9.73 27.89 -32.81
N VAL A 549 -8.54 27.36 -32.55
CA VAL A 549 -7.39 28.16 -32.10
C VAL A 549 -6.76 28.84 -33.31
N LEU A 550 -6.63 30.17 -33.29
CA LEU A 550 -6.11 30.95 -34.43
C LEU A 550 -4.61 31.19 -34.30
N GLU A 551 -4.20 31.86 -33.22
CA GLU A 551 -2.81 32.24 -32.97
C GLU A 551 -2.55 32.42 -31.47
N PRO A 552 -1.32 32.13 -31.00
CA PRO A 552 -0.90 32.56 -29.66
C PRO A 552 -0.77 34.08 -29.63
N ILE A 553 -1.15 34.69 -28.51
CA ILE A 553 -0.96 36.13 -28.26
C ILE A 553 0.42 36.39 -27.64
N ASP A 554 0.91 35.46 -26.83
CA ASP A 554 2.12 35.62 -26.01
C ASP A 554 3.32 34.92 -26.65
N HIS A 555 3.84 35.47 -27.74
CA HIS A 555 4.97 34.87 -28.46
C HIS A 555 6.28 34.81 -27.67
N GLU A 556 6.41 35.58 -26.59
CA GLU A 556 7.60 35.63 -25.73
C GLU A 556 7.61 34.52 -24.66
N THR A 557 6.44 33.96 -24.32
CA THR A 557 6.32 32.83 -23.39
C THR A 557 6.43 31.50 -24.13
N SER A 558 7.22 30.57 -23.61
CA SER A 558 7.37 29.22 -24.16
C SER A 558 7.15 28.18 -23.05
N PRO A 559 6.03 27.43 -23.09
CA PRO A 559 4.99 27.46 -24.10
C PRO A 559 4.04 28.69 -23.94
N PRO A 560 3.36 29.14 -25.01
CA PRO A 560 2.42 30.26 -24.93
C PRO A 560 1.19 29.93 -24.09
N GLU A 561 0.69 30.90 -23.32
CA GLU A 561 -0.49 30.71 -22.45
C GLU A 561 -1.78 31.35 -23.00
N ARG A 562 -1.73 32.52 -23.65
CA ARG A 562 -2.94 33.15 -24.20
C ARG A 562 -3.06 32.91 -25.69
N PHE A 563 -4.28 32.61 -26.13
CA PHE A 563 -4.59 32.34 -27.53
C PHE A 563 -5.82 33.11 -27.96
N ARG A 564 -5.78 33.64 -29.20
CA ARG A 564 -6.98 34.08 -29.88
C ARG A 564 -7.69 32.86 -30.45
N VAL A 565 -8.98 32.77 -30.20
CA VAL A 565 -9.84 31.70 -30.70
C VAL A 565 -11.06 32.28 -31.40
N VAL A 566 -11.64 31.52 -32.30
CA VAL A 566 -12.95 31.82 -32.91
C VAL A 566 -13.96 30.76 -32.49
N HIS A 567 -15.11 31.21 -32.02
CA HIS A 567 -16.21 30.33 -31.62
C HIS A 567 -16.94 29.73 -32.83
N PHE A 568 -17.48 28.53 -32.66
CA PHE A 568 -18.30 27.89 -33.67
C PHE A 568 -19.64 28.59 -33.84
N ASN A 569 -19.98 28.97 -35.07
CA ASN A 569 -21.30 29.50 -35.40
C ASN A 569 -22.24 28.34 -35.71
N ARG A 570 -23.26 28.14 -34.87
CA ARG A 570 -24.23 27.04 -34.99
C ARG A 570 -25.05 27.09 -36.29
N GLU A 571 -25.45 28.28 -36.73
CA GLU A 571 -26.31 28.45 -37.92
C GLU A 571 -25.53 28.16 -39.21
N LEU A 572 -24.33 28.71 -39.31
CA LEU A 572 -23.44 28.54 -40.47
C LEU A 572 -22.64 27.24 -40.45
N ARG A 573 -22.62 26.56 -39.29
CA ARG A 573 -21.83 25.35 -39.01
C ARG A 573 -20.34 25.50 -39.31
N GLN A 574 -19.80 26.67 -39.03
CA GLN A 574 -18.42 27.07 -39.36
C GLN A 574 -17.78 27.88 -38.23
N PHE A 575 -16.44 27.92 -38.18
CA PHE A 575 -15.65 28.74 -37.26
C PHE A 575 -15.56 30.21 -37.71
N VAL A 576 -16.71 30.87 -37.76
CA VAL A 576 -16.89 32.29 -38.14
C VAL A 576 -17.68 33.06 -37.08
N GLY A 577 -17.73 32.52 -35.86
CA GLY A 577 -18.39 33.15 -34.72
C GLY A 577 -17.55 34.29 -34.13
N LYS A 578 -17.86 34.64 -32.89
CA LYS A 578 -17.12 35.68 -32.15
C LYS A 578 -15.68 35.24 -31.91
N GLU A 579 -14.73 36.15 -32.07
CA GLU A 579 -13.36 35.94 -31.61
C GLU A 579 -13.22 36.33 -30.12
N GLU A 580 -12.43 35.56 -29.38
CA GLU A 580 -12.15 35.76 -27.96
C GLU A 580 -10.70 35.41 -27.65
N ILE A 581 -10.12 36.04 -26.62
CA ILE A 581 -8.83 35.64 -26.07
C ILE A 581 -9.10 34.78 -24.84
N ILE A 582 -8.60 33.55 -24.87
CA ILE A 582 -8.70 32.60 -23.74
C ILE A 582 -7.30 32.19 -23.28
N ARG A 583 -7.20 31.69 -22.05
CA ARG A 583 -5.93 31.27 -21.46
C ARG A 583 -5.86 29.76 -21.29
N PHE A 584 -4.73 29.19 -21.69
CA PHE A 584 -4.30 27.84 -21.43
C PHE A 584 -3.08 27.91 -20.50
N PRO A 585 -3.26 27.81 -19.17
CA PRO A 585 -2.15 27.93 -18.23
C PRO A 585 -1.02 26.94 -18.55
N HIS A 586 0.22 27.34 -18.32
CA HIS A 586 1.34 26.39 -18.35
C HIS A 586 1.19 25.42 -17.17
N VAL A 587 1.14 24.12 -17.47
CA VAL A 587 0.86 23.08 -16.47
C VAL A 587 2.10 22.79 -15.62
N VAL A 588 1.89 22.30 -14.40
CA VAL A 588 2.98 21.93 -13.50
C VAL A 588 3.65 20.65 -13.97
N PHE A 589 4.98 20.62 -13.91
CA PHE A 589 5.81 19.49 -14.32
C PHE A 589 5.57 18.24 -13.45
N ALA A 590 5.24 17.11 -14.07
CA ALA A 590 5.05 15.83 -13.39
C ALA A 590 6.40 15.16 -13.11
N LYS A 591 7.02 15.54 -11.98
CA LYS A 591 8.39 15.15 -11.64
C LYS A 591 8.61 13.63 -11.64
N LEU A 592 7.61 12.84 -11.22
CA LEU A 592 7.73 11.38 -11.16
C LEU A 592 7.64 10.69 -12.53
N TYR A 593 7.11 11.38 -13.55
CA TYR A 593 7.10 10.92 -14.93
C TYR A 593 8.25 11.51 -15.77
N GLY A 594 8.74 12.70 -15.40
CA GLY A 594 9.81 13.38 -16.13
C GLY A 594 9.32 14.17 -17.35
N SER A 595 8.03 14.49 -17.42
CA SER A 595 7.40 15.24 -18.52
C SER A 595 6.28 16.17 -18.01
N TYR A 596 5.83 17.08 -18.86
CA TYR A 596 4.61 17.87 -18.59
C TYR A 596 3.36 17.07 -19.00
N PRO A 597 2.29 17.03 -18.20
CA PRO A 597 1.04 16.33 -18.53
C PRO A 597 0.32 16.82 -19.81
N SER A 598 0.60 18.05 -20.22
CA SER A 598 0.11 18.65 -21.46
C SER A 598 1.03 19.79 -21.89
N THR A 599 1.01 20.16 -23.18
CA THR A 599 1.69 21.35 -23.70
C THR A 599 0.80 22.10 -24.68
N THR A 600 0.99 23.41 -24.76
CA THR A 600 0.33 24.30 -25.74
C THR A 600 1.25 24.65 -26.92
N ASN A 601 2.47 24.11 -26.95
CA ASN A 601 3.40 24.33 -28.05
C ASN A 601 2.79 23.90 -29.39
N GLY A 602 2.62 24.85 -30.31
CA GLY A 602 2.06 24.58 -31.63
C GLY A 602 0.61 24.09 -31.63
N LEU A 603 -0.18 24.39 -30.58
CA LEU A 603 -1.58 23.98 -30.49
C LEU A 603 -2.42 24.47 -31.69
N GLU A 604 -2.12 25.67 -32.21
CA GLU A 604 -2.75 26.24 -33.40
C GLU A 604 -2.44 25.45 -34.69
N LYS A 605 -1.35 24.68 -34.69
CA LYS A 605 -0.90 23.80 -35.79
C LYS A 605 -1.28 22.34 -35.57
N SER A 606 -2.00 22.04 -34.51
CA SER A 606 -2.42 20.67 -34.19
C SER A 606 -3.35 20.11 -35.26
N PHE A 607 -3.21 18.81 -35.58
CA PHE A 607 -3.97 18.16 -36.66
C PHE A 607 -5.50 18.22 -36.46
N GLN A 608 -5.95 18.34 -35.20
CA GLN A 608 -7.38 18.38 -34.87
C GLN A 608 -7.96 19.80 -34.91
N ASN A 609 -7.12 20.84 -35.00
CA ASN A 609 -7.53 22.23 -34.87
C ASN A 609 -8.49 22.69 -35.98
N ASP A 610 -8.40 22.12 -37.19
CA ASP A 610 -9.32 22.48 -38.28
C ASP A 610 -10.78 22.11 -38.01
N THR A 611 -11.00 21.02 -37.28
CA THR A 611 -12.34 20.62 -36.83
C THR A 611 -12.75 21.30 -35.51
N GLY A 612 -11.78 21.90 -34.83
CA GLY A 612 -11.91 22.60 -33.56
C GLY A 612 -11.84 21.71 -32.33
N TRP A 613 -11.90 22.38 -31.19
CA TRP A 613 -11.73 21.83 -29.86
C TRP A 613 -12.91 22.20 -28.98
N TYR A 614 -13.42 21.23 -28.24
CA TYR A 614 -14.17 21.53 -27.04
C TYR A 614 -13.18 21.96 -25.96
N VAL A 615 -13.33 23.18 -25.43
CA VAL A 615 -12.52 23.71 -24.33
C VAL A 615 -13.38 23.79 -23.07
N TYR A 616 -12.89 23.23 -21.97
CA TYR A 616 -13.60 23.17 -20.69
C TYR A 616 -12.86 24.03 -19.66
N GLY A 617 -13.60 24.80 -18.87
CA GLY A 617 -13.01 25.71 -17.91
C GLY A 617 -14.00 26.64 -17.24
N ALA A 618 -13.48 27.73 -16.71
CA ALA A 618 -14.24 28.81 -16.11
C ALA A 618 -13.45 30.12 -16.17
N ARG A 619 -14.11 31.24 -15.87
CA ARG A 619 -13.45 32.54 -15.78
C ARG A 619 -12.69 32.69 -14.48
N ASP A 620 -11.51 33.31 -14.56
CA ASP A 620 -10.72 33.73 -13.41
C ASP A 620 -11.20 35.06 -12.82
N ALA A 621 -10.52 35.55 -11.77
CA ALA A 621 -10.84 36.84 -11.15
C ALA A 621 -10.75 38.05 -12.09
N THR A 622 -10.03 37.95 -13.21
CA THR A 622 -9.91 39.01 -14.23
C THR A 622 -11.03 38.94 -15.29
N GLY A 623 -11.84 37.88 -15.26
CA GLY A 623 -12.89 37.61 -16.24
C GLY A 623 -12.41 36.88 -17.50
N MET A 624 -11.13 36.45 -17.54
CA MET A 624 -10.57 35.68 -18.65
C MET A 624 -10.99 34.22 -18.55
N PHE A 625 -11.44 33.61 -19.65
CA PHE A 625 -11.76 32.18 -19.66
C PHE A 625 -10.48 31.35 -19.63
N VAL A 626 -10.32 30.53 -18.60
CA VAL A 626 -9.15 29.69 -18.37
C VAL A 626 -9.49 28.23 -18.65
N VAL A 627 -8.78 27.64 -19.60
CA VAL A 627 -8.98 26.28 -20.09
C VAL A 627 -8.27 25.27 -19.20
N GLN A 628 -9.07 24.44 -18.53
CA GLN A 628 -8.63 23.34 -17.68
C GLN A 628 -8.55 22.02 -18.45
N ALA A 629 -9.44 21.82 -19.44
CA ALA A 629 -9.50 20.59 -20.22
C ALA A 629 -9.79 20.86 -21.71
N ILE A 630 -9.38 19.94 -22.59
CA ILE A 630 -9.68 19.98 -24.02
C ILE A 630 -10.15 18.63 -24.55
N ALA A 631 -10.99 18.64 -25.59
CA ALA A 631 -11.32 17.45 -26.36
C ALA A 631 -11.36 17.74 -27.87
N PRO A 632 -10.75 16.91 -28.72
CA PRO A 632 -10.78 17.09 -30.16
C PRO A 632 -12.18 16.77 -30.71
N ARG A 633 -12.82 17.75 -31.35
CA ARG A 633 -14.19 17.59 -31.85
C ARG A 633 -14.31 16.43 -32.83
N ALA A 634 -13.36 16.27 -33.75
CA ALA A 634 -13.35 15.18 -34.74
C ALA A 634 -13.49 13.78 -34.13
N LEU A 635 -12.85 13.53 -32.99
CA LEU A 635 -12.80 12.20 -32.37
C LEU A 635 -14.17 11.76 -31.86
N LEU A 636 -14.91 12.67 -31.23
CA LEU A 636 -16.14 12.31 -30.49
C LEU A 636 -17.39 12.27 -31.37
N ARG A 637 -17.32 12.79 -32.60
CA ARG A 637 -18.45 12.79 -33.55
C ARG A 637 -18.76 11.38 -34.01
N LEU A 638 -20.04 11.13 -34.33
CA LEU A 638 -20.48 9.90 -35.02
C LEU A 638 -20.10 9.96 -36.51
N GLN A 639 -18.81 10.17 -36.80
CA GLN A 639 -18.21 10.22 -38.13
C GLN A 639 -16.86 9.50 -38.06
N PRO A 640 -16.82 8.19 -38.36
CA PRO A 640 -15.58 7.43 -38.28
C PRO A 640 -14.67 7.76 -39.46
N ASP A 641 -13.37 7.71 -39.25
CA ASP A 641 -12.35 7.87 -40.29
C ASP A 641 -12.25 6.64 -41.19
N GLU A 642 -12.67 5.48 -40.68
CA GLU A 642 -12.53 4.18 -41.35
C GLU A 642 -13.63 3.21 -40.90
N PHE A 643 -14.01 2.30 -41.80
CA PHE A 643 -15.00 1.27 -41.55
C PHE A 643 -14.41 -0.10 -41.78
N ILE A 644 -14.70 -1.03 -40.88
CA ILE A 644 -14.27 -2.42 -40.98
C ILE A 644 -15.51 -3.32 -40.93
N VAL A 645 -15.78 -4.03 -42.02
CA VAL A 645 -16.96 -4.89 -42.14
C VAL A 645 -16.58 -6.36 -42.01
N GLY A 646 -17.36 -7.12 -41.25
CA GLY A 646 -17.22 -8.55 -41.06
C GLY A 646 -16.42 -8.94 -39.81
N LYS A 647 -16.80 -10.05 -39.19
CA LYS A 647 -16.23 -10.55 -37.91
C LYS A 647 -14.71 -10.73 -37.97
N THR A 648 -14.20 -11.40 -39.01
CA THR A 648 -12.77 -11.70 -39.16
C THR A 648 -11.94 -10.44 -39.37
N ALA A 649 -12.40 -9.51 -40.20
CA ALA A 649 -11.72 -8.25 -40.45
C ALA A 649 -11.68 -7.37 -39.20
N SER A 650 -12.80 -7.28 -38.49
CA SER A 650 -12.92 -6.54 -37.21
C SER A 650 -11.93 -7.06 -36.17
N TRP A 651 -11.84 -8.39 -36.02
CA TRP A 651 -10.87 -9.01 -35.10
C TRP A 651 -9.41 -8.77 -35.51
N ASN A 652 -9.10 -8.87 -36.81
CA ASN A 652 -7.75 -8.61 -37.31
C ASN A 652 -7.32 -7.16 -37.05
N TYR A 653 -8.21 -6.20 -37.32
CA TYR A 653 -7.97 -4.78 -37.05
C TYR A 653 -7.69 -4.54 -35.56
N LEU A 654 -8.57 -5.05 -34.69
CA LEU A 654 -8.42 -4.86 -33.25
C LEU A 654 -7.09 -5.40 -32.72
N ARG A 655 -6.66 -6.58 -33.18
CA ARG A 655 -5.42 -7.20 -32.73
C ARG A 655 -4.17 -6.50 -33.25
N ASN A 656 -4.18 -6.09 -34.52
CA ASN A 656 -2.95 -5.69 -35.22
C ASN A 656 -2.83 -4.18 -35.42
N ASP A 657 -3.94 -3.48 -35.67
CA ASP A 657 -3.95 -2.11 -36.20
C ASP A 657 -4.38 -1.07 -35.17
N ALA A 658 -5.27 -1.45 -34.23
CA ALA A 658 -5.78 -0.54 -33.21
C ALA A 658 -4.65 0.12 -32.37
N TRP A 659 -3.56 -0.62 -32.12
CA TRP A 659 -2.40 -0.15 -31.35
C TRP A 659 -1.17 0.23 -32.20
N GLN A 660 -1.33 0.47 -33.50
CA GLN A 660 -0.27 1.05 -34.35
C GLN A 660 -0.11 2.55 -34.04
N VAL A 661 0.67 2.85 -32.99
CA VAL A 661 0.88 4.22 -32.48
C VAL A 661 2.16 4.88 -33.01
N GLU A 662 3.08 4.09 -33.58
CA GLU A 662 4.36 4.59 -34.11
C GLU A 662 4.12 5.54 -35.30
N GLY A 663 4.76 6.71 -35.26
CA GLY A 663 4.57 7.76 -36.27
C GLY A 663 3.20 8.43 -36.27
N GLN A 664 2.32 8.11 -35.32
CA GLN A 664 0.95 8.65 -35.24
C GLN A 664 0.79 9.74 -34.17
N LYS A 665 1.88 10.23 -33.58
CA LYS A 665 1.86 11.29 -32.55
C LYS A 665 1.13 12.55 -33.03
N GLY A 666 0.35 13.15 -32.13
CA GLY A 666 -0.51 14.29 -32.42
C GLY A 666 -1.78 13.94 -33.21
N ARG A 667 -2.04 12.66 -33.52
CA ARG A 667 -3.19 12.25 -34.33
C ARG A 667 -4.23 11.48 -33.51
N THR A 668 -5.47 11.60 -33.97
CA THR A 668 -6.62 10.82 -33.55
C THR A 668 -6.98 9.81 -34.63
N LYS A 669 -7.69 8.74 -34.26
CA LYS A 669 -8.31 7.80 -35.21
C LYS A 669 -9.63 7.31 -34.65
N SER A 670 -10.68 7.37 -35.46
CA SER A 670 -12.04 6.90 -35.17
C SER A 670 -12.40 5.79 -36.16
N VAL A 671 -12.74 4.59 -35.70
CA VAL A 671 -13.05 3.44 -36.58
C VAL A 671 -14.34 2.77 -36.17
N LEU A 672 -15.26 2.56 -37.11
CA LEU A 672 -16.48 1.78 -36.87
C LEU A 672 -16.31 0.36 -37.40
N MET A 673 -16.38 -0.62 -36.51
CA MET A 673 -16.40 -2.04 -36.84
C MET A 673 -17.85 -2.55 -36.82
N VAL A 674 -18.25 -3.21 -37.91
CA VAL A 674 -19.58 -3.79 -38.10
C VAL A 674 -19.43 -5.28 -38.38
N PRO A 675 -19.47 -6.14 -37.35
CA PRO A 675 -19.17 -7.56 -37.51
C PRO A 675 -20.28 -8.36 -38.23
N HIS A 676 -21.50 -7.84 -38.28
CA HIS A 676 -22.59 -8.43 -39.08
C HIS A 676 -22.51 -7.88 -40.52
N GLU A 677 -22.54 -8.77 -41.51
CA GLU A 677 -22.72 -8.35 -42.91
C GLU A 677 -24.20 -7.97 -43.06
N PRO A 678 -24.53 -6.72 -43.41
CA PRO A 678 -25.91 -6.37 -43.59
C PRO A 678 -26.54 -7.16 -44.75
N GLU A 679 -27.78 -7.63 -44.56
CA GLU A 679 -28.55 -8.26 -45.64
C GLU A 679 -28.96 -7.20 -46.67
N GLY A 680 -28.33 -7.22 -47.85
CA GLY A 680 -28.61 -6.32 -48.97
C GLY A 680 -27.62 -5.15 -49.11
N GLU A 681 -27.91 -4.20 -50.01
CA GLU A 681 -27.16 -2.93 -50.19
C GLU A 681 -27.35 -1.96 -49.01
N SER A 682 -27.34 -2.43 -47.76
CA SER A 682 -27.34 -1.50 -46.63
C SER A 682 -26.00 -0.76 -46.63
N SER A 683 -26.08 0.55 -46.77
CA SER A 683 -24.96 1.45 -47.00
C SER A 683 -24.20 1.74 -45.70
N LEU A 684 -22.97 2.23 -45.81
CA LEU A 684 -22.17 2.77 -44.69
C LEU A 684 -22.95 3.79 -43.82
N GLN A 685 -23.89 4.49 -44.44
CA GLN A 685 -24.76 5.47 -43.78
C GLN A 685 -25.70 4.79 -42.78
N ASP A 686 -26.19 3.59 -43.10
CA ASP A 686 -27.16 2.85 -42.29
C ASP A 686 -26.50 2.33 -41.01
N ALA A 687 -25.24 1.88 -41.10
CA ALA A 687 -24.47 1.45 -39.93
C ALA A 687 -24.17 2.60 -38.95
N ILE A 688 -24.00 3.84 -39.44
CA ILE A 688 -23.91 5.02 -38.57
C ILE A 688 -25.30 5.38 -38.03
N ALA A 689 -26.33 5.34 -38.87
CA ALA A 689 -27.69 5.69 -38.50
C ALA A 689 -28.29 4.76 -37.44
N ASP A 690 -27.74 3.54 -37.29
CA ASP A 690 -28.06 2.66 -36.17
C ASP A 690 -27.72 3.30 -34.82
N TRP A 691 -26.72 4.18 -34.74
CA TRP A 691 -26.35 4.90 -33.52
C TRP A 691 -27.22 6.15 -33.34
N GLN A 692 -28.24 6.05 -32.50
CA GLN A 692 -29.24 7.08 -32.29
C GLN A 692 -29.02 7.83 -30.98
N GLU A 693 -29.59 9.03 -30.88
CA GLU A 693 -29.59 9.82 -29.64
C GLU A 693 -30.21 9.02 -28.48
N GLY A 694 -29.49 8.92 -27.37
CA GLY A 694 -29.88 8.09 -26.22
C GLY A 694 -29.28 6.68 -26.22
N ASP A 695 -28.70 6.22 -27.32
CA ASP A 695 -28.01 4.91 -27.36
C ASP A 695 -26.84 4.88 -26.39
N ARG A 696 -26.68 3.74 -25.72
CA ARG A 696 -25.59 3.48 -24.79
C ARG A 696 -24.65 2.40 -25.33
N ALA A 697 -23.36 2.57 -25.06
CA ALA A 697 -22.33 1.59 -25.36
C ALA A 697 -21.45 1.32 -24.13
N LEU A 698 -21.03 0.07 -23.99
CA LEU A 698 -20.02 -0.32 -23.00
C LEU A 698 -18.66 0.20 -23.45
N VAL A 699 -17.96 0.93 -22.60
CA VAL A 699 -16.60 1.40 -22.87
C VAL A 699 -15.60 0.40 -22.30
N LEU A 700 -14.66 -0.04 -23.13
CA LEU A 700 -13.41 -0.66 -22.69
C LEU A 700 -12.29 0.36 -22.89
N HIS A 701 -11.81 0.93 -21.79
CA HIS A 701 -10.74 1.90 -21.81
C HIS A 701 -9.39 1.22 -21.64
N THR A 702 -8.43 1.59 -22.48
CA THR A 702 -7.03 1.20 -22.32
C THR A 702 -6.06 2.30 -22.73
N TYR A 703 -4.97 2.48 -21.98
CA TYR A 703 -3.89 3.42 -22.35
C TYR A 703 -2.51 2.78 -22.37
N GLY A 704 -1.59 3.40 -23.10
CA GLY A 704 -0.17 3.06 -23.20
C GLY A 704 0.76 3.98 -22.39
N GLY A 705 2.05 3.89 -22.70
CA GLY A 705 3.12 4.52 -21.94
C GLY A 705 3.69 5.80 -22.54
N ILE A 706 4.51 6.49 -21.76
CA ILE A 706 5.28 7.66 -22.15
C ILE A 706 6.71 7.23 -22.52
N GLY A 707 7.05 7.36 -23.80
CA GLY A 707 8.37 7.07 -24.36
C GLY A 707 9.19 8.31 -24.69
N GLY A 708 10.09 8.20 -25.66
CA GLY A 708 10.97 9.31 -26.07
C GLY A 708 12.18 9.50 -25.16
N LYS A 709 12.72 10.72 -25.14
CA LYS A 709 13.81 11.13 -24.25
C LYS A 709 13.34 11.22 -22.79
N CYS A 710 12.12 11.67 -22.58
CA CYS A 710 11.44 11.73 -21.29
C CYS A 710 10.60 10.48 -21.02
N LYS A 711 11.21 9.30 -21.25
CA LYS A 711 10.57 8.01 -21.00
C LYS A 711 10.25 7.83 -19.52
N GLU A 712 9.02 7.43 -19.21
CA GLU A 712 8.62 7.21 -17.82
C GLU A 712 9.31 5.98 -17.20
N PRO A 713 9.55 5.98 -15.87
CA PRO A 713 10.21 4.86 -15.20
C PRO A 713 9.53 3.50 -15.41
N ALA A 714 8.20 3.47 -15.49
CA ALA A 714 7.42 2.24 -15.70
C ALA A 714 7.67 1.60 -17.08
N ALA A 715 8.08 2.38 -18.08
CA ALA A 715 8.40 1.93 -19.43
C ALA A 715 9.89 1.55 -19.61
N SER A 716 10.66 1.50 -18.53
CA SER A 716 12.09 1.12 -18.55
C SER A 716 12.32 -0.38 -18.78
N THR A 717 11.30 -1.21 -18.55
CA THR A 717 11.37 -2.66 -18.82
C THR A 717 10.75 -3.00 -20.18
N PRO A 718 11.03 -4.17 -20.77
CA PRO A 718 10.42 -4.58 -22.04
C PRO A 718 8.90 -4.76 -21.99
N ILE A 719 8.31 -4.81 -20.79
CA ILE A 719 6.88 -5.03 -20.58
C ILE A 719 6.27 -3.75 -20.00
N PHE A 720 5.34 -3.15 -20.73
CA PHE A 720 4.51 -2.05 -20.28
C PHE A 720 3.06 -2.51 -20.18
N PHE A 721 2.49 -2.48 -18.97
CA PHE A 721 1.17 -3.03 -18.71
C PHE A 721 0.04 -2.11 -19.22
N GLY A 722 0.17 -0.80 -19.04
CA GLY A 722 -0.94 0.13 -19.24
C GLY A 722 -1.98 0.05 -18.13
N HIS A 723 -3.20 0.50 -18.42
CA HIS A 723 -4.35 0.45 -17.52
C HIS A 723 -5.61 0.01 -18.26
N PHE A 724 -6.57 -0.55 -17.52
CA PHE A 724 -7.86 -1.01 -18.01
C PHE A 724 -8.98 -0.51 -17.12
N ALA A 725 -10.03 0.05 -17.72
CA ALA A 725 -11.27 0.39 -17.02
C ALA A 725 -12.49 0.13 -17.90
N TYR A 726 -13.64 -0.06 -17.26
CA TYR A 726 -14.94 0.00 -17.92
C TYR A 726 -15.48 1.42 -17.87
N GLY A 727 -16.46 1.70 -18.73
CA GLY A 727 -17.25 2.92 -18.68
C GLY A 727 -18.53 2.80 -19.50
N VAL A 728 -19.20 3.92 -19.66
CA VAL A 728 -20.37 4.05 -20.52
C VAL A 728 -20.20 5.23 -21.46
N ALA A 729 -20.53 5.02 -22.73
CA ALA A 729 -20.66 6.08 -23.71
C ALA A 729 -22.13 6.22 -24.07
N THR A 730 -22.64 7.46 -24.08
CA THR A 730 -24.00 7.78 -24.49
C THR A 730 -23.95 8.64 -25.74
N VAL A 731 -24.74 8.32 -26.74
CA VAL A 731 -24.90 9.19 -27.91
C VAL A 731 -25.79 10.36 -27.52
N VAL A 732 -25.22 11.56 -27.55
CA VAL A 732 -25.92 12.79 -27.18
C VAL A 732 -25.89 13.79 -28.33
N ARG A 733 -26.89 14.68 -28.38
CA ARG A 733 -26.86 15.83 -29.28
C ARG A 733 -26.17 17.01 -28.63
N GLU A 734 -24.99 17.36 -29.14
CA GLU A 734 -24.22 18.48 -28.63
C GLU A 734 -24.87 19.82 -29.06
N PRO A 735 -25.23 20.70 -28.11
CA PRO A 735 -26.04 21.89 -28.39
C PRO A 735 -25.34 23.04 -29.12
N LEU A 736 -24.00 23.16 -29.09
CA LEU A 736 -23.26 24.22 -29.79
C LEU A 736 -23.15 23.94 -31.29
N ALA A 737 -22.85 22.70 -31.68
CA ALA A 737 -22.72 22.25 -33.06
C ALA A 737 -23.99 21.62 -33.65
N ASN A 738 -24.97 21.28 -32.80
CA ASN A 738 -26.19 20.56 -33.14
C ASN A 738 -25.91 19.27 -33.92
N GLU A 739 -25.03 18.44 -33.38
CA GLU A 739 -24.61 17.17 -33.97
C GLU A 739 -24.53 16.06 -32.91
N LEU A 740 -24.61 14.80 -33.35
CA LEU A 740 -24.46 13.67 -32.45
C LEU A 740 -22.99 13.43 -32.14
N MET A 741 -22.69 13.18 -30.87
CA MET A 741 -21.38 12.78 -30.39
C MET A 741 -21.48 11.77 -29.24
N PHE A 742 -20.36 11.14 -28.90
CA PHE A 742 -20.23 10.33 -27.70
C PHE A 742 -19.91 11.20 -26.49
N ASP A 743 -20.77 11.12 -25.47
CA ASP A 743 -20.46 11.55 -24.11
C ASP A 743 -20.00 10.34 -23.29
N ILE A 744 -18.81 10.41 -22.71
CA ILE A 744 -18.11 9.24 -22.15
C ILE A 744 -17.82 9.48 -20.67
N THR A 745 -18.28 8.53 -19.85
CA THR A 745 -17.98 8.47 -18.41
C THR A 745 -17.25 7.17 -18.09
N TYR A 746 -16.11 7.29 -17.42
CA TYR A 746 -15.29 6.16 -16.98
C TYR A 746 -15.61 5.76 -15.55
N TYR A 747 -15.64 4.45 -15.31
CA TYR A 747 -15.78 3.86 -13.99
C TYR A 747 -14.42 3.32 -13.58
N GLN A 748 -13.60 4.22 -13.03
CA GLN A 748 -12.19 3.99 -12.75
C GLN A 748 -12.01 3.22 -11.46
N VAL A 749 -11.93 1.89 -11.56
CA VAL A 749 -11.36 1.05 -10.50
C VAL A 749 -9.84 1.27 -10.52
N TYR A 750 -9.39 2.31 -9.84
CA TYR A 750 -8.02 2.81 -9.94
C TYR A 750 -7.35 2.82 -8.58
N THR A 751 -6.16 2.25 -8.48
CA THR A 751 -5.42 2.27 -7.22
C THR A 751 -4.97 3.69 -6.89
N HIS A 752 -4.72 3.92 -5.60
CA HIS A 752 -4.08 5.15 -5.14
C HIS A 752 -2.78 5.38 -5.92
N ASN A 753 -2.55 6.63 -6.32
CA ASN A 753 -1.48 7.01 -7.23
C ASN A 753 -0.91 8.36 -6.84
N VAL A 754 0.15 8.75 -7.53
CA VAL A 754 0.94 9.95 -7.22
C VAL A 754 0.33 11.23 -7.78
N ASP A 755 -0.62 11.13 -8.71
CA ASP A 755 -1.26 12.27 -9.38
C ASP A 755 -2.58 12.69 -8.74
N GLY A 756 -3.09 11.92 -7.77
CA GLY A 756 -4.40 12.18 -7.17
C GLY A 756 -5.58 11.82 -8.09
N ILE A 757 -5.44 10.80 -8.94
CA ILE A 757 -6.61 10.27 -9.67
C ILE A 757 -7.44 9.44 -8.70
N ILE A 758 -8.66 9.88 -8.40
CA ILE A 758 -9.55 9.23 -7.44
C ILE A 758 -10.36 8.12 -8.14
N SER A 759 -10.33 6.92 -7.57
CA SER A 759 -11.23 5.82 -7.96
C SER A 759 -12.70 6.26 -7.90
N GLY A 760 -13.44 6.12 -8.98
CA GLY A 760 -14.82 6.61 -9.06
C GLY A 760 -15.31 6.82 -10.49
N LEU A 761 -16.35 7.63 -10.63
CA LEU A 761 -16.84 8.07 -11.93
C LEU A 761 -16.08 9.32 -12.35
N LEU A 762 -15.50 9.30 -13.55
CA LEU A 762 -14.80 10.44 -14.12
C LEU A 762 -15.31 10.70 -15.54
N ALA A 763 -15.70 11.94 -15.82
CA ALA A 763 -16.07 12.34 -17.18
C ALA A 763 -14.82 12.41 -18.10
N TRP A 764 -15.04 12.36 -19.42
CA TRP A 764 -13.95 12.46 -20.42
C TRP A 764 -13.04 13.67 -20.20
N ASN A 765 -13.63 14.83 -19.94
CA ASN A 765 -12.89 16.08 -19.68
C ASN A 765 -12.06 16.03 -18.38
N ARG A 766 -12.34 15.11 -17.44
CA ARG A 766 -11.53 14.93 -16.23
C ARG A 766 -10.43 13.90 -16.41
N PHE A 767 -10.76 12.73 -16.96
CA PHE A 767 -9.82 11.61 -16.99
C PHE A 767 -8.88 11.63 -18.21
N ILE A 768 -9.39 12.05 -19.36
CA ILE A 768 -8.58 12.14 -20.59
C ILE A 768 -8.20 13.58 -20.89
N GLY A 769 -9.18 14.47 -20.94
CA GLY A 769 -9.02 15.83 -21.48
C GLY A 769 -8.39 16.84 -20.53
N ASP A 770 -8.30 16.57 -19.24
CA ASP A 770 -7.71 17.48 -18.26
C ASP A 770 -6.24 17.72 -18.57
N ARG A 771 -5.81 18.99 -18.59
CA ARG A 771 -4.46 19.34 -19.01
C ARG A 771 -3.41 19.08 -17.93
N GLN A 772 -3.79 19.05 -16.66
CA GLN A 772 -2.86 18.85 -15.53
C GLN A 772 -2.81 17.38 -15.08
N VAL A 773 -3.95 16.71 -15.01
CA VAL A 773 -4.03 15.33 -14.50
C VAL A 773 -4.51 14.30 -15.53
N GLY A 774 -5.00 14.76 -16.69
CA GLY A 774 -5.51 13.90 -17.75
C GLY A 774 -4.40 13.36 -18.67
N TRP A 775 -4.77 12.36 -19.48
CA TRP A 775 -3.81 11.58 -20.26
C TRP A 775 -3.67 11.98 -21.74
N LEU A 776 -4.54 12.86 -22.27
CA LEU A 776 -4.63 13.16 -23.70
C LEU A 776 -3.28 13.57 -24.32
N GLY A 777 -2.52 14.42 -23.62
CA GLY A 777 -1.27 15.00 -24.11
C GLY A 777 -0.05 14.09 -24.00
N THR A 778 -0.07 13.08 -23.12
CA THR A 778 1.13 12.30 -22.78
C THR A 778 1.05 10.81 -23.10
N ARG A 779 -0.14 10.22 -23.15
CA ARG A 779 -0.30 8.77 -23.39
C ARG A 779 -1.11 8.50 -24.65
N PRO A 780 -0.81 7.42 -25.40
CA PRO A 780 -1.76 6.90 -26.37
C PRO A 780 -2.92 6.21 -25.64
N VAL A 781 -4.15 6.44 -26.09
CA VAL A 781 -5.38 5.87 -25.54
C VAL A 781 -6.14 5.16 -26.64
N CYS A 782 -6.77 4.02 -26.31
CA CYS A 782 -7.66 3.28 -27.17
C CYS A 782 -8.92 2.90 -26.38
N ASP A 783 -10.04 3.52 -26.74
CA ASP A 783 -11.36 3.26 -26.17
C ASP A 783 -12.22 2.50 -27.17
N LEU A 784 -12.78 1.37 -26.73
CA LEU A 784 -13.71 0.56 -27.52
C LEU A 784 -15.12 0.79 -27.00
N LEU A 785 -15.99 1.38 -27.83
CA LEU A 785 -17.40 1.61 -27.53
C LEU A 785 -18.22 0.48 -28.15
N ILE A 786 -18.69 -0.45 -27.32
CA ILE A 786 -19.37 -1.66 -27.76
C ILE A 786 -20.88 -1.50 -27.61
N LYS A 787 -21.60 -1.52 -28.73
CA LYS A 787 -23.07 -1.58 -28.78
C LYS A 787 -23.53 -2.99 -29.16
N LEU A 788 -24.23 -3.64 -28.24
CA LEU A 788 -24.89 -4.91 -28.46
C LEU A 788 -26.26 -4.83 -27.79
N PRO A 789 -27.37 -4.76 -28.54
CA PRO A 789 -28.70 -4.58 -27.95
C PRO A 789 -29.03 -5.53 -26.80
N ALA A 790 -28.58 -6.79 -26.86
CA ALA A 790 -28.75 -7.78 -25.78
C ALA A 790 -28.04 -7.44 -24.45
N PHE A 791 -27.05 -6.56 -24.47
CA PHE A 791 -26.30 -6.14 -23.30
C PHE A 791 -26.52 -4.67 -22.95
N THR A 792 -26.55 -3.79 -23.95
CA THR A 792 -26.67 -2.33 -23.77
C THR A 792 -28.11 -1.84 -23.75
N GLY A 793 -29.06 -2.61 -24.28
CA GLY A 793 -30.49 -2.35 -24.17
C GLY A 793 -31.04 -2.71 -22.77
N ALA A 794 -32.30 -2.33 -22.54
CA ALA A 794 -33.09 -2.80 -21.41
C ALA A 794 -34.09 -3.87 -21.89
N PHE A 795 -34.31 -4.88 -21.05
CA PHE A 795 -35.41 -5.84 -21.17
C PHE A 795 -36.63 -5.28 -20.45
N ASP A 796 -37.82 -5.53 -20.99
CA ASP A 796 -39.04 -5.24 -20.25
C ASP A 796 -39.37 -6.43 -19.35
N VAL A 797 -39.29 -6.24 -18.03
CA VAL A 797 -39.59 -7.29 -17.05
C VAL A 797 -40.61 -6.72 -16.06
N TYR A 798 -41.81 -7.30 -16.05
CA TYR A 798 -42.95 -6.81 -15.26
C TYR A 798 -43.34 -5.34 -15.53
N GLY A 799 -43.16 -4.86 -16.76
CA GLY A 799 -43.40 -3.45 -17.10
C GLY A 799 -42.33 -2.50 -16.57
N GLN A 800 -41.15 -3.00 -16.19
CA GLN A 800 -40.01 -2.21 -15.72
C GLN A 800 -38.77 -2.49 -16.58
N PRO A 801 -38.01 -1.46 -16.97
CA PRO A 801 -36.79 -1.64 -17.74
C PRO A 801 -35.69 -2.27 -16.88
N TYR A 802 -35.17 -3.42 -17.32
CA TYR A 802 -34.08 -4.14 -16.68
C TYR A 802 -32.86 -4.19 -17.61
N SER A 803 -31.80 -3.43 -17.30
CA SER A 803 -30.59 -3.38 -18.13
C SER A 803 -29.39 -4.07 -17.47
N VAL A 804 -28.74 -4.96 -18.24
CA VAL A 804 -27.50 -5.63 -17.83
C VAL A 804 -26.37 -4.63 -17.63
N LEU A 805 -26.29 -3.62 -18.50
CA LEU A 805 -25.34 -2.54 -18.39
C LEU A 805 -25.52 -1.80 -17.05
N ASP A 806 -26.74 -1.45 -16.66
CA ASP A 806 -26.99 -0.76 -15.37
C ASP A 806 -26.59 -1.63 -14.17
N VAL A 807 -26.83 -2.94 -14.23
CA VAL A 807 -26.35 -3.88 -13.19
C VAL A 807 -24.82 -3.85 -13.11
N LEU A 808 -24.11 -3.83 -14.24
CA LEU A 808 -22.64 -3.71 -14.26
C LEU A 808 -22.18 -2.38 -13.69
N LEU A 809 -22.75 -1.26 -14.13
CA LEU A 809 -22.38 0.07 -13.66
C LEU A 809 -22.55 0.17 -12.14
N ASN A 810 -23.65 -0.34 -11.58
CA ASN A 810 -23.88 -0.42 -10.13
C ASN A 810 -22.82 -1.27 -9.40
N GLN A 811 -22.35 -2.38 -9.99
CA GLN A 811 -21.24 -3.16 -9.41
C GLN A 811 -19.93 -2.38 -9.43
N LEU A 812 -19.68 -1.61 -10.49
CA LEU A 812 -18.49 -0.78 -10.61
C LEU A 812 -18.54 0.41 -9.64
N GLU A 813 -19.70 1.04 -9.40
CA GLU A 813 -19.84 2.08 -8.36
C GLU A 813 -19.45 1.53 -6.99
N MET A 814 -19.95 0.34 -6.63
CA MET A 814 -19.56 -0.31 -5.37
C MET A 814 -18.06 -0.56 -5.32
N MET A 815 -17.49 -1.04 -6.42
CA MET A 815 -16.07 -1.37 -6.42
C MET A 815 -15.18 -0.14 -6.32
N THR A 816 -15.53 0.93 -7.04
CA THR A 816 -14.76 2.17 -6.99
C THR A 816 -14.79 2.80 -5.60
N ALA A 817 -15.93 2.77 -4.91
CA ALA A 817 -16.05 3.23 -3.52
C ALA A 817 -15.17 2.42 -2.56
N ARG A 818 -15.16 1.09 -2.68
CA ARG A 818 -14.27 0.22 -1.89
C ARG A 818 -12.79 0.50 -2.15
N TYR A 819 -12.42 0.76 -3.40
CA TYR A 819 -11.06 1.08 -3.80
C TYR A 819 -10.54 2.39 -3.20
N ARG A 820 -11.41 3.41 -3.02
CA ARG A 820 -11.03 4.71 -2.42
C ARG A 820 -10.56 4.60 -0.97
N ILE A 821 -10.99 3.57 -0.23
CA ILE A 821 -10.63 3.40 1.19
C ILE A 821 -9.94 2.06 1.48
N GLY A 822 -9.62 1.27 0.46
CA GLY A 822 -8.98 -0.04 0.63
C GLY A 822 -9.78 -0.99 1.52
N ASP A 823 -11.12 -1.02 1.37
CA ASP A 823 -12.01 -1.75 2.29
C ASP A 823 -11.80 -1.43 3.78
N GLY A 824 -11.40 -0.20 4.09
CA GLY A 824 -11.14 0.26 5.44
C GLY A 824 -9.67 0.24 5.84
N THR A 825 -8.77 -0.27 5.00
CA THR A 825 -7.31 -0.25 5.26
C THR A 825 -6.64 1.06 4.87
N GLY A 826 -7.37 1.99 4.24
CA GLY A 826 -6.87 3.29 3.78
C GLY A 826 -6.15 3.28 2.43
N GLY A 827 -5.92 2.12 1.81
CA GLY A 827 -5.14 2.06 0.57
C GLY A 827 -5.41 0.84 -0.30
N THR A 828 -5.20 0.99 -1.61
CA THR A 828 -5.24 -0.09 -2.60
C THR A 828 -3.99 -0.03 -3.45
N TYR A 829 -3.45 -1.19 -3.83
CA TYR A 829 -2.16 -1.31 -4.54
C TYR A 829 -2.26 -2.29 -5.69
N VAL A 830 -1.44 -2.08 -6.72
CA VAL A 830 -1.34 -2.99 -7.85
C VAL A 830 -0.48 -4.19 -7.46
N GLY A 831 -1.03 -5.40 -7.52
CA GLY A 831 -0.28 -6.65 -7.34
C GLY A 831 -0.56 -7.70 -8.42
N ALA A 832 0.25 -8.77 -8.43
CA ALA A 832 0.14 -9.85 -9.44
C ALA A 832 -1.20 -10.60 -9.40
N ALA A 833 -1.90 -10.57 -8.27
CA ALA A 833 -3.17 -11.25 -8.06
C ALA A 833 -4.37 -10.31 -7.85
N HIS A 834 -4.15 -9.03 -7.51
CA HIS A 834 -5.19 -8.02 -7.37
C HIS A 834 -4.77 -6.80 -8.18
N ASN A 835 -5.46 -6.55 -9.30
CA ASN A 835 -5.22 -5.38 -10.14
C ASN A 835 -6.52 -4.88 -10.77
N CYS A 836 -6.50 -3.63 -11.23
CA CYS A 836 -7.63 -2.91 -11.78
C CYS A 836 -8.36 -3.69 -12.88
N SER A 837 -7.60 -4.33 -13.78
CA SER A 837 -8.13 -5.14 -14.89
C SER A 837 -8.93 -6.34 -14.38
N ARG A 838 -8.36 -7.11 -13.45
CA ARG A 838 -8.99 -8.34 -12.94
C ARG A 838 -10.26 -8.03 -12.16
N ASP A 839 -10.24 -7.00 -11.31
CA ASP A 839 -11.37 -6.64 -10.46
C ASP A 839 -12.51 -6.02 -11.27
N SER A 840 -12.18 -5.18 -12.25
CA SER A 840 -13.14 -4.68 -13.25
C SER A 840 -13.84 -5.84 -13.99
N ASN A 841 -13.08 -6.83 -14.45
CA ASN A 841 -13.63 -8.00 -15.14
C ASN A 841 -14.47 -8.92 -14.23
N GLN A 842 -14.20 -8.94 -12.92
CA GLN A 842 -15.05 -9.65 -11.95
C GLN A 842 -16.41 -8.97 -11.80
N ALA A 843 -16.47 -7.63 -11.83
CA ALA A 843 -17.73 -6.89 -11.84
C ALA A 843 -18.60 -7.23 -13.05
N LEU A 844 -18.01 -7.31 -14.26
CA LEU A 844 -18.71 -7.75 -15.48
C LEU A 844 -19.28 -9.16 -15.31
N TYR A 845 -18.47 -10.10 -14.82
CA TYR A 845 -18.93 -11.47 -14.61
C TYR A 845 -20.06 -11.56 -13.56
N ALA A 846 -19.95 -10.80 -12.46
CA ALA A 846 -20.96 -10.76 -11.41
C ALA A 846 -22.31 -10.21 -11.94
N ALA A 847 -22.27 -9.16 -12.76
CA ALA A 847 -23.46 -8.59 -13.38
C ALA A 847 -24.16 -9.61 -14.30
N LEU A 848 -23.42 -10.24 -15.21
CA LEU A 848 -23.94 -11.27 -16.11
C LEU A 848 -24.54 -12.47 -15.35
N LYS A 849 -23.86 -12.92 -14.29
CA LYS A 849 -24.36 -14.01 -13.45
C LYS A 849 -25.67 -13.62 -12.74
N ARG A 850 -25.77 -12.41 -12.21
CA ARG A 850 -26.97 -11.94 -11.49
C ARG A 850 -28.22 -11.93 -12.37
N VAL A 851 -28.08 -11.50 -13.63
CA VAL A 851 -29.17 -11.50 -14.61
C VAL A 851 -29.67 -12.92 -14.89
N ARG A 852 -28.73 -13.85 -15.11
CA ARG A 852 -29.07 -15.26 -15.34
C ARG A 852 -29.71 -15.92 -14.11
N ASP A 853 -29.17 -15.65 -12.93
CA ASP A 853 -29.69 -16.22 -11.68
C ASP A 853 -31.09 -15.65 -11.36
N ALA A 854 -31.38 -14.39 -11.72
CA ALA A 854 -32.72 -13.79 -11.59
C ALA A 854 -33.77 -14.51 -12.45
N ARG A 855 -33.45 -14.83 -13.71
CA ARG A 855 -34.31 -15.64 -14.59
C ARG A 855 -34.61 -17.03 -14.00
N GLN A 856 -33.59 -17.72 -13.46
CA GLN A 856 -33.78 -19.06 -12.88
C GLN A 856 -34.63 -19.05 -11.60
N ALA A 857 -34.60 -17.96 -10.86
CA ALA A 857 -35.34 -17.81 -9.61
C ALA A 857 -36.80 -17.42 -9.83
N ASP A 858 -37.16 -16.94 -11.03
CA ASP A 858 -38.45 -16.33 -11.28
C ASP A 858 -39.17 -16.92 -12.51
N PRO A 859 -40.14 -17.84 -12.30
CA PRO A 859 -40.91 -18.44 -13.39
C PRO A 859 -41.73 -17.45 -14.21
N GLN A 860 -42.11 -16.29 -13.65
CA GLN A 860 -42.88 -15.29 -14.39
C GLN A 860 -42.00 -14.57 -15.42
N PHE A 861 -40.74 -14.31 -15.10
CA PHE A 861 -39.78 -13.72 -16.02
C PHE A 861 -39.49 -14.64 -17.21
N GLU A 862 -39.41 -15.95 -16.97
CA GLU A 862 -39.31 -16.94 -18.06
C GLU A 862 -40.55 -16.91 -18.98
N GLN A 863 -41.73 -16.72 -18.41
CA GLN A 863 -42.98 -16.69 -19.17
C GLN A 863 -43.08 -15.41 -20.03
N GLU A 864 -42.72 -14.24 -19.50
CA GLU A 864 -42.69 -12.99 -20.27
C GLU A 864 -41.72 -13.06 -21.45
N LEU A 865 -40.54 -13.67 -21.27
CA LEU A 865 -39.59 -13.91 -22.37
C LEU A 865 -40.18 -14.87 -23.42
N GLN A 866 -41.00 -15.84 -23.04
CA GLN A 866 -41.64 -16.74 -24.00
C GLN A 866 -42.77 -16.05 -24.80
N ASP A 867 -43.40 -15.04 -24.21
CA ASP A 867 -44.48 -14.28 -24.84
C ASP A 867 -43.96 -13.26 -25.90
N ASP A 868 -42.68 -12.87 -25.85
CA ASP A 868 -41.98 -12.08 -26.88
C ASP A 868 -40.77 -12.83 -27.48
N PRO A 869 -40.93 -13.46 -28.67
CA PRO A 869 -39.84 -14.19 -29.33
C PRO A 869 -38.58 -13.35 -29.63
N GLY A 870 -38.72 -12.04 -29.85
CA GLY A 870 -37.58 -11.16 -30.11
C GLY A 870 -36.77 -10.87 -28.84
N GLU A 871 -37.46 -10.66 -27.71
CA GLU A 871 -36.81 -10.57 -26.39
C GLU A 871 -36.15 -11.90 -26.00
N ALA A 872 -36.79 -13.04 -26.31
CA ALA A 872 -36.23 -14.37 -26.08
C ALA A 872 -34.88 -14.56 -26.81
N GLU A 873 -34.84 -14.26 -28.11
CA GLU A 873 -33.62 -14.38 -28.92
C GLU A 873 -32.51 -13.45 -28.39
N ARG A 874 -32.87 -12.20 -28.05
CA ARG A 874 -31.95 -11.24 -27.46
C ARG A 874 -31.38 -11.75 -26.13
N PHE A 875 -32.19 -12.39 -25.29
CA PHE A 875 -31.72 -12.97 -24.03
C PHE A 875 -30.86 -14.23 -24.26
N GLU A 876 -31.17 -15.06 -25.26
CA GLU A 876 -30.31 -16.19 -25.64
C GLU A 876 -28.92 -15.74 -26.08
N GLN A 877 -28.84 -14.64 -26.84
CA GLN A 877 -27.59 -14.00 -27.22
C GLN A 877 -26.79 -13.54 -25.98
N LEU A 878 -27.47 -12.97 -24.97
CA LEU A 878 -26.86 -12.60 -23.69
C LEU A 878 -26.35 -13.82 -22.90
N ASP A 879 -27.09 -14.93 -22.87
CA ASP A 879 -26.65 -16.15 -22.17
C ASP A 879 -25.46 -16.80 -22.90
N SER A 880 -25.44 -16.78 -24.23
CA SER A 880 -24.29 -17.18 -25.05
C SER A 880 -23.05 -16.34 -24.74
N LEU A 881 -23.20 -15.00 -24.72
CA LEU A 881 -22.14 -14.06 -24.32
C LEU A 881 -21.63 -14.38 -22.91
N THR A 882 -22.53 -14.61 -21.95
CA THR A 882 -22.20 -14.94 -20.55
C THR A 882 -21.40 -16.23 -20.45
N LYS A 883 -21.82 -17.29 -21.15
CA LYS A 883 -21.11 -18.58 -21.18
C LYS A 883 -19.69 -18.41 -21.75
N ASN A 884 -19.53 -17.61 -22.80
CA ASN A 884 -18.25 -17.39 -23.47
C ASN A 884 -17.29 -16.54 -22.61
N ILE A 885 -17.79 -15.44 -22.04
CA ILE A 885 -17.03 -14.61 -21.09
C ILE A 885 -16.60 -15.44 -19.88
N ARG A 886 -17.49 -16.28 -19.33
CA ARG A 886 -17.14 -17.18 -18.22
C ARG A 886 -15.98 -18.12 -18.57
N ARG A 887 -16.00 -18.76 -19.75
CA ARG A 887 -14.90 -19.66 -20.18
C ARG A 887 -13.57 -18.92 -20.32
N LYS A 888 -13.60 -17.63 -20.71
CA LYS A 888 -12.39 -16.81 -20.87
C LYS A 888 -11.87 -16.23 -19.56
N LEU A 889 -12.74 -15.72 -18.71
CA LEU A 889 -12.38 -15.13 -17.42
C LEU A 889 -12.08 -16.18 -16.33
N LEU A 890 -12.69 -17.36 -16.41
CA LEU A 890 -12.60 -18.43 -15.39
C LEU A 890 -12.31 -19.81 -16.03
N PRO A 891 -11.17 -20.01 -16.72
CA PRO A 891 -10.88 -21.25 -17.46
C PRO A 891 -10.86 -22.52 -16.60
N PHE A 892 -10.70 -22.39 -15.27
CA PHE A 892 -10.63 -23.51 -14.32
C PHE A 892 -11.64 -23.42 -13.15
N GLY A 893 -12.73 -22.66 -13.30
CA GLY A 893 -13.99 -22.99 -12.63
C GLY A 893 -14.36 -22.31 -11.30
N SER A 894 -13.56 -21.42 -10.69
CA SER A 894 -14.03 -20.68 -9.49
C SER A 894 -14.00 -19.17 -9.69
N ALA A 895 -15.20 -18.58 -9.79
CA ALA A 895 -15.39 -17.18 -9.43
C ALA A 895 -15.14 -17.06 -7.92
N ARG A 896 -14.38 -16.04 -7.53
CA ARG A 896 -14.12 -15.72 -6.12
C ARG A 896 -15.45 -15.50 -5.39
N ALA A 897 -15.74 -16.32 -4.37
CA ALA A 897 -16.99 -16.25 -3.58
C ALA A 897 -16.98 -15.10 -2.56
N ASP A 898 -15.78 -14.64 -2.21
CA ASP A 898 -15.44 -13.60 -1.23
C ASP A 898 -15.81 -12.17 -1.67
N TRP A 899 -16.08 -11.95 -2.97
CA TRP A 899 -16.59 -10.66 -3.47
C TRP A 899 -17.95 -10.28 -2.89
N ARG A 900 -18.80 -11.29 -2.62
CA ARG A 900 -20.20 -11.08 -2.18
C ARG A 900 -20.34 -10.96 -0.67
N THR A 901 -19.40 -11.54 0.09
CA THR A 901 -19.48 -11.62 1.56
C THR A 901 -18.61 -10.59 2.28
N GLY A 902 -17.72 -9.88 1.58
CA GLY A 902 -16.86 -8.87 2.20
C GLY A 902 -15.82 -9.47 3.17
N ASP A 903 -15.56 -10.78 3.07
CA ASP A 903 -14.71 -11.55 3.99
C ASP A 903 -13.20 -11.40 3.71
N THR A 904 -12.82 -10.77 2.59
CA THR A 904 -11.42 -10.46 2.26
C THR A 904 -11.22 -8.97 2.08
N MET A 905 -10.22 -8.40 2.79
CA MET A 905 -9.81 -7.01 2.64
C MET A 905 -9.18 -6.80 1.25
N LEU A 906 -9.71 -5.87 0.45
CA LEU A 906 -8.97 -5.29 -0.67
C LEU A 906 -7.73 -4.56 -0.12
N GLY A 907 -6.58 -4.66 -0.82
CA GLY A 907 -5.34 -3.99 -0.40
C GLY A 907 -4.24 -4.90 0.17
N ILE A 908 -4.35 -6.22 0.05
CA ILE A 908 -3.23 -7.13 0.39
C ILE A 908 -2.08 -6.92 -0.60
N SER A 909 -0.93 -6.47 -0.10
CA SER A 909 0.28 -6.19 -0.88
C SER A 909 0.71 -7.37 -1.80
N PRO A 910 1.20 -7.10 -3.03
CA PRO A 910 1.71 -8.14 -3.95
C PRO A 910 2.70 -9.13 -3.33
N GLU A 911 3.44 -8.72 -2.31
CA GLU A 911 4.46 -9.53 -1.64
C GLU A 911 3.86 -10.62 -0.74
N GLU A 912 2.65 -10.43 -0.20
CA GLU A 912 1.95 -11.43 0.63
C GLU A 912 1.44 -12.62 -0.17
N GLN A 913 1.29 -12.43 -1.48
CA GLN A 913 0.84 -13.46 -2.40
C GLN A 913 1.93 -13.87 -3.38
N PHE A 914 3.23 -13.73 -3.08
CA PHE A 914 4.26 -14.01 -4.08
C PHE A 914 4.12 -15.41 -4.72
N TRP A 915 3.96 -16.48 -3.93
CA TRP A 915 3.82 -17.84 -4.49
C TRP A 915 2.40 -18.18 -4.95
N THR A 916 1.35 -17.79 -4.21
CA THR A 916 -0.06 -18.02 -4.58
C THR A 916 -0.51 -17.14 -5.75
N GLY A 917 -0.01 -15.91 -5.82
CA GLY A 917 -0.25 -14.89 -6.83
C GLY A 917 0.60 -15.03 -8.09
N ILE A 918 1.81 -15.63 -8.03
CA ILE A 918 2.48 -16.11 -9.25
C ILE A 918 1.74 -17.31 -9.85
N LEU A 919 1.36 -18.31 -9.05
CA LEU A 919 0.59 -19.46 -9.55
C LEU A 919 -0.81 -19.07 -10.03
N MET A 920 -1.51 -18.17 -9.33
CA MET A 920 -2.78 -17.61 -9.79
C MET A 920 -2.60 -16.67 -10.97
N GLY A 921 -1.55 -15.84 -10.99
CA GLY A 921 -1.27 -14.90 -12.07
C GLY A 921 -0.85 -15.60 -13.38
N LEU A 922 -0.11 -16.70 -13.29
CA LEU A 922 0.16 -17.60 -14.42
C LEU A 922 -1.12 -18.33 -14.88
N ARG A 923 -2.11 -18.54 -13.99
CA ARG A 923 -3.43 -19.11 -14.33
C ARG A 923 -4.41 -18.07 -14.87
N SER A 924 -4.21 -16.77 -14.62
CA SER A 924 -5.09 -15.67 -15.03
C SER A 924 -4.43 -14.62 -15.93
N TRP A 925 -3.28 -14.92 -16.53
CA TRP A 925 -2.49 -13.94 -17.30
C TRP A 925 -3.30 -13.23 -18.41
N ARG A 926 -4.31 -13.92 -18.97
CA ARG A 926 -5.24 -13.38 -19.98
C ARG A 926 -6.14 -12.24 -19.47
N THR A 927 -6.27 -12.06 -18.16
CA THR A 927 -7.06 -10.98 -17.53
C THR A 927 -6.19 -10.00 -16.76
N LEU A 928 -4.89 -10.27 -16.62
CA LEU A 928 -3.95 -9.39 -15.90
C LEU A 928 -3.42 -8.26 -16.76
N LEU A 929 -3.21 -8.49 -18.06
CA LEU A 929 -2.68 -7.48 -18.98
C LEU A 929 -3.83 -6.65 -19.57
N PRO A 930 -3.88 -5.34 -19.31
CA PRO A 930 -4.94 -4.44 -19.76
C PRO A 930 -5.35 -4.59 -21.23
N ARG A 931 -4.38 -4.54 -22.16
CA ARG A 931 -4.63 -4.70 -23.59
C ARG A 931 -5.25 -6.06 -23.92
N VAL A 932 -4.65 -7.14 -23.41
CA VAL A 932 -5.11 -8.51 -23.67
C VAL A 932 -6.52 -8.74 -23.12
N ALA A 933 -6.82 -8.18 -21.94
CA ALA A 933 -8.15 -8.27 -21.33
C ALA A 933 -9.19 -7.51 -22.19
N SER A 934 -8.87 -6.29 -22.61
CA SER A 934 -9.74 -5.49 -23.50
C SER A 934 -10.03 -6.21 -24.81
N GLU A 935 -8.99 -6.69 -25.51
CA GLU A 935 -9.13 -7.43 -26.77
C GLU A 935 -9.93 -8.72 -26.59
N ALA A 936 -9.70 -9.46 -25.50
CA ALA A 936 -10.39 -10.72 -25.23
C ALA A 936 -11.89 -10.53 -24.97
N ILE A 937 -12.26 -9.49 -24.22
CA ILE A 937 -13.66 -9.13 -23.96
C ILE A 937 -14.32 -8.63 -25.24
N ALA A 938 -13.72 -7.64 -25.92
CA ALA A 938 -14.23 -7.10 -27.18
C ALA A 938 -14.47 -8.20 -28.22
N LYS A 939 -13.56 -9.18 -28.31
CA LYS A 939 -13.75 -10.35 -29.17
C LYS A 939 -15.05 -11.12 -28.87
N GLN A 940 -15.41 -11.30 -27.60
CA GLN A 940 -16.65 -12.04 -27.27
C GLN A 940 -17.88 -11.29 -27.78
N PHE A 941 -17.87 -9.96 -27.71
CA PHE A 941 -18.95 -9.11 -28.25
C PHE A 941 -18.97 -9.12 -29.78
N ILE A 942 -17.82 -9.00 -30.44
CA ILE A 942 -17.69 -9.09 -31.90
C ILE A 942 -18.21 -10.45 -32.42
N ASP A 943 -17.89 -11.54 -31.73
CA ASP A 943 -18.36 -12.88 -32.10
C ASP A 943 -19.90 -13.00 -32.02
N GLN A 944 -20.54 -12.26 -31.11
CA GLN A 944 -22.01 -12.12 -31.02
C GLN A 944 -22.61 -11.09 -32.00
N GLY A 945 -21.81 -10.38 -32.79
CA GLY A 945 -22.31 -9.40 -33.77
C GLY A 945 -22.41 -7.96 -33.27
N ALA A 946 -21.79 -7.62 -32.14
CA ALA A 946 -21.82 -6.25 -31.59
C ALA A 946 -21.17 -5.24 -32.54
N SER A 947 -21.77 -4.05 -32.71
CA SER A 947 -21.11 -2.91 -33.35
C SER A 947 -20.07 -2.34 -32.38
N VAL A 948 -18.86 -2.04 -32.87
CA VAL A 948 -17.78 -1.53 -32.01
C VAL A 948 -17.15 -0.29 -32.64
N TRP A 949 -17.20 0.82 -31.92
CA TRP A 949 -16.55 2.06 -32.30
C TRP A 949 -15.22 2.20 -31.56
N ILE A 950 -14.11 2.37 -32.28
CA ILE A 950 -12.78 2.57 -31.69
C ILE A 950 -12.44 4.05 -31.73
N LEU A 951 -12.11 4.62 -30.58
CA LEU A 951 -11.60 5.97 -30.44
C LEU A 951 -10.15 5.91 -29.95
N ARG A 952 -9.22 6.35 -30.79
CA ARG A 952 -7.78 6.37 -30.48
C ARG A 952 -7.22 7.77 -30.46
N THR A 953 -6.41 8.06 -29.46
CA THR A 953 -5.57 9.26 -29.37
C THR A 953 -4.11 8.87 -29.21
N ASN A 954 -3.20 9.66 -29.78
CA ASN A 954 -1.76 9.45 -29.66
C ASN A 954 -1.09 10.77 -29.26
N GLN A 955 -1.08 11.12 -27.98
CA GLN A 955 -0.45 12.37 -27.48
C GLN A 955 -0.95 13.61 -28.26
N VAL A 956 -2.21 13.95 -28.04
CA VAL A 956 -2.97 14.95 -28.81
C VAL A 956 -3.05 16.28 -28.03
N GLY A 957 -3.06 17.40 -28.74
CA GLY A 957 -3.01 18.75 -28.16
C GLY A 957 -1.89 19.55 -28.81
N GLY A 958 -1.07 20.23 -28.00
CA GLY A 958 0.23 20.74 -28.45
C GLY A 958 1.26 19.62 -28.64
N TYR A 959 2.42 19.97 -29.17
CA TYR A 959 3.48 19.05 -29.55
C TYR A 959 4.70 19.16 -28.63
N ASP A 960 5.02 18.09 -27.93
CA ASP A 960 6.25 17.95 -27.13
C ASP A 960 7.22 17.00 -27.86
N PRO A 961 8.39 17.45 -28.35
CA PRO A 961 9.32 16.61 -29.09
C PRO A 961 10.09 15.58 -28.25
N ASP A 962 10.03 15.65 -26.91
CA ASP A 962 10.84 14.81 -26.03
C ASP A 962 10.11 13.56 -25.51
N ILE A 963 8.81 13.44 -25.76
CA ILE A 963 8.01 12.24 -25.48
C ILE A 963 7.61 11.50 -26.76
N GLU A 964 7.31 10.20 -26.69
CA GLU A 964 6.75 9.43 -27.82
C GLU A 964 5.71 8.43 -27.30
N PRO A 965 4.67 8.05 -28.08
CA PRO A 965 3.67 7.11 -27.61
C PRO A 965 4.23 5.68 -27.57
N ILE A 966 4.02 4.98 -26.45
CA ILE A 966 4.34 3.55 -26.32
C ILE A 966 3.04 2.74 -26.23
N ALA A 967 2.85 1.77 -27.12
CA ALA A 967 1.73 0.85 -27.00
C ALA A 967 1.92 -0.10 -25.80
N PRO A 968 0.83 -0.46 -25.07
CA PRO A 968 0.89 -1.50 -24.06
C PRO A 968 1.24 -2.85 -24.67
N THR A 969 2.02 -3.64 -23.93
CA THR A 969 2.62 -4.87 -24.43
C THR A 969 1.55 -5.89 -24.86
N PRO A 970 1.57 -6.36 -26.13
CA PRO A 970 0.74 -7.47 -26.55
C PRO A 970 1.28 -8.78 -25.97
N PHE A 971 0.41 -9.71 -25.58
CA PHE A 971 0.79 -11.06 -25.14
C PHE A 971 -0.27 -12.08 -25.57
N GLY A 972 0.12 -13.11 -26.33
CA GLY A 972 -0.80 -14.06 -26.98
C GLY A 972 -1.58 -13.40 -28.12
N TRP A 973 -1.78 -13.99 -29.29
CA TRP A 973 -2.10 -15.37 -29.64
C TRP A 973 -1.47 -15.77 -30.96
#